data_AF-A0A8H6G092-F1
#
_entry.id   AF-A0A8H6G092-F1
#
_cell.length_a   1.000
_cell.length_b   1.000
_cell.length_c   1.000
_cell.angle_alpha   90.00
_cell.angle_beta   90.00
_cell.angle_gamma   90.00
#
_symmetry.space_group_name_H-M   'P 1'
#
loop_
_entity.id
_entity.type
_entity.pdbx_description
1 polymer ?
#
loop_
_entity_poly.entity_id
_entity_poly.type
_entity_poly.pdbx_seq_one_letter_code
_entity_poly.pdbx_strand_id
1 'polypeptide(L)'
;MSWPPHSLSRESELPEEKAELLISRGAAFFGGLFLQANHTLIRQPRFYATVSFAAAGKHLEASPQPSATLADASLVLSGQPLEKPSMEQCFGALPGTVTLNRYVNAISCPRHPDRLPKYEIQPRATDNLLVLQRLHYLMRNGWDKDIEIAEEFLCTQLVYDPLWQKGAPPQLARQIMVLIAALSNPSWIDFREPTSQVLANYYDTEDVDVEKHFWQQLLLSVELDLRLRAAGDQEHSMISHVPDKVAWDLALSKVWLSKMALVPIDEGFLRPATHFHVTALTKDAQRERLLNFARSMKWVGMHDVESMLEEDGDGGIPLEFQNAHTSSWITGTILPGPSVCWLAMRCLIDCDPTIINPPHGFDKMESSFGFQYGGCTYWYFQNIVGKVLGASRGVNQDHGWVGPCIPSDDLFKLQTVLTHTEDVPVKPSKSRVQKMAARSAPLGPPAHRYPVRDYVLPRPDSTNIVDCVRVQKLAFNMHSLPISADDPTTYDAAIVFAIANEIVPIRLRYNVSFIYAPPCRGQHPLFWDYAYRTIKADELLLDLRCWNGVFVDAKTPSENSSCASSSTGSSGADAKGKKMPGPESILVVEAYGVEDNEVLARAWASHIGFSAVVATGGETCVACAVRMAYAASVHMVILGEGCREGD
;
A
#
# COMPACT_ATOMS: atom_id res chain seq x y z
N MET A 1 -19.77 22.92 18.81
CA MET A 1 -20.89 23.59 18.09
C MET A 1 -22.21 22.97 18.54
N SER A 2 -23.30 23.72 18.57
CA SER A 2 -24.66 23.19 18.79
C SER A 2 -25.37 23.08 17.44
N TRP A 3 -26.16 22.02 17.25
CA TRP A 3 -27.07 21.88 16.12
C TRP A 3 -28.51 21.75 16.64
N PRO A 4 -29.46 22.55 16.13
CA PRO A 4 -29.26 23.64 15.17
C PRO A 4 -28.44 24.80 15.75
N PRO A 5 -27.80 25.63 14.90
CA PRO A 5 -27.16 26.87 15.35
C PRO A 5 -28.17 27.77 16.07
N HIS A 6 -27.74 28.54 17.06
CA HIS A 6 -28.64 29.38 17.88
C HIS A 6 -29.51 30.36 17.08
N SER A 7 -29.11 30.73 15.86
CA SER A 7 -29.86 31.61 14.96
C SER A 7 -30.93 30.90 14.12
N LEU A 8 -31.10 29.58 14.26
CA LEU A 8 -31.97 28.76 13.43
C LEU A 8 -32.85 27.83 14.29
N SER A 9 -34.12 27.68 13.89
CA SER A 9 -35.04 26.71 14.49
C SER A 9 -34.94 25.35 13.78
N ARG A 10 -35.42 24.26 14.41
CA ARG A 10 -35.51 22.94 13.75
C ARG A 10 -36.40 22.94 12.51
N GLU A 11 -37.37 23.84 12.43
CA GLU A 11 -38.28 23.98 11.30
C GLU A 11 -37.72 24.87 10.17
N SER A 12 -36.56 25.48 10.37
CA SER A 12 -35.93 26.33 9.36
C SER A 12 -35.48 25.51 8.15
N GLU A 13 -35.55 26.12 6.96
CA GLU A 13 -35.05 25.55 5.71
C GLU A 13 -33.89 26.40 5.18
N LEU A 14 -32.75 25.75 4.95
CA LEU A 14 -31.53 26.40 4.48
C LEU A 14 -31.48 26.39 2.94
N PRO A 15 -31.19 27.53 2.28
CA PRO A 15 -30.78 27.51 0.88
C PRO A 15 -29.42 26.83 0.73
N GLU A 16 -29.14 26.30 -0.45
CA GLU A 16 -27.93 25.51 -0.76
C GLU A 16 -26.62 26.15 -0.28
N GLU A 17 -26.34 27.41 -0.65
CA GLU A 17 -25.12 28.11 -0.22
C GLU A 17 -24.95 28.17 1.31
N LYS A 18 -26.06 28.38 2.03
CA LYS A 18 -26.04 28.44 3.49
C LYS A 18 -25.91 27.05 4.11
N ALA A 19 -26.49 26.03 3.47
CA ALA A 19 -26.36 24.64 3.89
C ALA A 19 -24.90 24.16 3.71
N GLU A 20 -24.27 24.45 2.57
CA GLU A 20 -22.85 24.15 2.33
C GLU A 20 -21.94 24.79 3.39
N LEU A 21 -22.20 26.06 3.73
CA LEU A 21 -21.40 26.79 4.72
C LEU A 21 -21.52 26.20 6.13
N LEU A 22 -22.73 25.78 6.53
CA LEU A 22 -23.03 25.32 7.90
C LEU A 22 -22.81 23.81 8.10
N ILE A 23 -22.96 22.99 7.06
CA ILE A 23 -22.93 21.52 7.14
C ILE A 23 -21.63 20.96 6.54
N SER A 24 -21.21 21.48 5.39
CA SER A 24 -20.12 20.89 4.58
C SER A 24 -18.75 21.51 4.80
N ARG A 25 -18.67 22.74 5.33
CA ARG A 25 -17.39 23.44 5.52
C ARG A 25 -16.44 22.63 6.43
N GLY A 26 -15.26 22.31 5.91
CA GLY A 26 -14.26 21.50 6.61
C GLY A 26 -14.61 20.00 6.73
N ALA A 27 -15.71 19.55 6.13
CA ALA A 27 -16.09 18.15 6.06
C ALA A 27 -15.27 17.43 4.96
N ALA A 28 -15.00 16.14 5.16
CA ALA A 28 -14.38 15.31 4.15
C ALA A 28 -15.38 14.94 3.03
N PHE A 29 -14.90 14.93 1.79
CA PHE A 29 -15.59 14.50 0.58
C PHE A 29 -14.84 13.33 -0.04
N PHE A 30 -15.58 12.33 -0.49
CA PHE A 30 -15.00 11.08 -0.99
C PHE A 30 -15.39 10.88 -2.45
N GLY A 31 -14.40 10.83 -3.34
CA GLY A 31 -14.58 10.62 -4.77
C GLY A 31 -14.11 9.24 -5.19
N GLY A 32 -14.84 8.60 -6.11
CA GLY A 32 -14.41 7.34 -6.71
C GLY A 32 -14.16 7.54 -8.20
N LEU A 33 -12.99 7.14 -8.67
CA LEU A 33 -12.58 7.25 -10.07
C LEU A 33 -12.38 5.85 -10.65
N PHE A 34 -12.84 5.68 -11.90
CA PHE A 34 -12.59 4.47 -12.68
C PHE A 34 -11.75 4.86 -13.89
N LEU A 35 -10.49 4.44 -13.92
CA LEU A 35 -9.64 4.61 -15.09
C LEU A 35 -9.82 3.37 -15.98
N GLN A 36 -10.44 3.59 -17.14
CA GLN A 36 -10.61 2.56 -18.16
C GLN A 36 -9.27 2.30 -18.86
N ALA A 37 -9.04 1.04 -19.24
CA ALA A 37 -7.91 0.65 -20.07
C ALA A 37 -7.92 1.46 -21.38
N ASN A 38 -6.86 2.20 -21.70
CA ASN A 38 -6.70 2.77 -23.03
C ASN A 38 -6.52 1.61 -24.03
N HIS A 39 -7.25 1.68 -25.15
CA HIS A 39 -7.44 0.59 -26.11
C HIS A 39 -6.18 0.06 -26.82
N THR A 40 -5.01 0.67 -26.64
CA THR A 40 -3.83 0.33 -27.44
C THR A 40 -2.81 -0.53 -26.72
N LEU A 41 -2.53 -0.33 -25.43
CA LEU A 41 -1.57 -1.16 -24.68
C LEU A 41 -2.00 -1.22 -23.22
N ILE A 42 -2.05 -2.44 -22.72
CA ILE A 42 -2.91 -2.89 -21.62
C ILE A 42 -2.61 -2.09 -20.34
N ARG A 43 -3.55 -1.23 -19.94
CA ARG A 43 -3.66 -0.73 -18.56
C ARG A 43 -4.89 -1.38 -17.97
N GLN A 44 -4.74 -2.37 -17.09
CA GLN A 44 -5.90 -3.01 -16.45
C GLN A 44 -6.83 -1.95 -15.83
N PRO A 45 -8.16 -2.11 -15.94
CA PRO A 45 -9.10 -1.15 -15.36
C PRO A 45 -8.89 -1.07 -13.85
N ARG A 46 -8.61 0.13 -13.34
CA ARG A 46 -8.31 0.35 -11.92
C ARG A 46 -9.28 1.33 -11.29
N PHE A 47 -9.61 1.05 -10.04
CA PHE A 47 -10.37 1.94 -9.18
C PHE A 47 -9.44 2.77 -8.31
N TYR A 48 -9.81 4.02 -8.12
CA TYR A 48 -9.14 4.96 -7.24
C TYR A 48 -10.17 5.65 -6.36
N ALA A 49 -9.73 6.07 -5.20
CA ALA A 49 -10.50 6.95 -4.35
C ALA A 49 -9.71 8.21 -4.02
N THR A 50 -10.40 9.33 -4.01
CA THR A 50 -9.86 10.61 -3.59
C THR A 50 -10.58 11.08 -2.34
N VAL A 51 -9.85 11.75 -1.46
CA VAL A 51 -10.42 12.48 -0.33
C VAL A 51 -10.15 13.96 -0.58
N SER A 52 -11.15 14.81 -0.39
CA SER A 52 -10.98 16.26 -0.47
C SER A 52 -11.72 16.97 0.66
N PHE A 53 -11.36 18.21 0.93
CA PHE A 53 -12.02 19.05 1.94
C PHE A 53 -12.56 20.32 1.30
N ALA A 54 -13.77 20.73 1.68
CA ALA A 54 -14.32 22.01 1.25
C ALA A 54 -13.61 23.17 1.97
N ALA A 55 -12.92 24.01 1.19
CA ALA A 55 -12.29 25.24 1.65
C ALA A 55 -12.70 26.41 0.73
N ALA A 56 -13.45 27.38 1.27
CA ALA A 56 -13.76 28.66 0.62
C ALA A 56 -14.20 28.56 -0.87
N GLY A 57 -15.14 27.65 -1.19
CA GLY A 57 -15.67 27.49 -2.55
C GLY A 57 -14.80 26.66 -3.50
N LYS A 58 -13.72 26.04 -3.02
CA LYS A 58 -12.92 25.04 -3.76
C LYS A 58 -12.74 23.76 -2.94
N HIS A 59 -12.73 22.62 -3.61
CA HIS A 59 -12.31 21.35 -3.01
C HIS A 59 -10.79 21.27 -3.05
N LEU A 60 -10.15 21.23 -1.89
CA LEU A 60 -8.72 20.95 -1.78
C LEU A 60 -8.57 19.44 -1.63
N GLU A 61 -7.84 18.79 -2.53
CA GLU A 61 -7.53 17.37 -2.35
C GLU A 61 -6.70 17.19 -1.08
N ALA A 62 -7.14 16.24 -0.25
CA ALA A 62 -6.35 15.75 0.85
C ALA A 62 -5.25 14.87 0.24
N SER A 63 -4.06 15.44 0.02
CA SER A 63 -2.92 14.58 -0.20
C SER A 63 -2.72 13.78 1.09
N PRO A 64 -2.66 12.43 1.02
CA PRO A 64 -2.10 11.65 2.12
C PRO A 64 -0.76 12.32 2.50
N GLN A 65 -0.47 12.46 3.80
CA GLN A 65 0.89 12.83 4.18
C GLN A 65 1.77 11.71 3.65
N PRO A 66 2.64 11.99 2.66
CA PRO A 66 3.49 10.95 2.11
C PRO A 66 4.37 10.39 3.22
N SER A 67 4.55 9.08 3.24
CA SER A 67 5.62 8.49 4.04
C SER A 67 6.95 9.05 3.53
N ALA A 68 7.53 9.98 4.29
CA ALA A 68 8.80 10.62 3.94
C ALA A 68 9.93 9.57 3.78
N THR A 69 9.79 8.44 4.45
CA THR A 69 10.71 7.31 4.37
C THR A 69 10.63 6.55 3.04
N LEU A 70 9.44 6.41 2.45
CA LEU A 70 9.19 5.69 1.19
C LEU A 70 9.14 6.58 -0.06
N ALA A 71 9.19 7.90 0.10
CA ALA A 71 9.15 8.86 -1.01
C ALA A 71 10.26 8.62 -2.06
N ASP A 72 11.49 8.36 -1.62
CA ASP A 72 12.64 8.10 -2.52
C ASP A 72 12.53 6.80 -3.31
N ALA A 73 11.75 5.84 -2.82
CA ALA A 73 11.49 4.57 -3.51
C ALA A 73 10.33 4.69 -4.51
N SER A 74 9.57 5.78 -4.46
CA SER A 74 8.44 6.02 -5.36
C SER A 74 8.94 6.58 -6.69
N LEU A 75 8.54 5.96 -7.80
CA LEU A 75 8.87 6.43 -9.14
C LEU A 75 7.63 6.84 -9.92
N VAL A 76 7.72 8.02 -10.51
CA VAL A 76 6.68 8.61 -11.35
C VAL A 76 7.07 8.47 -12.82
N LEU A 77 6.17 7.88 -13.61
CA LEU A 77 6.26 7.78 -15.07
C LEU A 77 5.07 8.50 -15.70
N SER A 78 5.34 9.50 -16.56
CA SER A 78 4.31 10.36 -17.19
C SER A 78 3.34 10.99 -16.17
N GLY A 79 3.87 11.51 -15.05
CA GLY A 79 3.07 12.18 -14.02
C GLY A 79 2.22 11.26 -13.15
N GLN A 80 2.37 9.93 -13.25
CA GLN A 80 1.69 8.97 -12.36
C GLN A 80 2.69 7.99 -11.74
N PRO A 81 2.49 7.55 -10.47
CA PRO A 81 3.35 6.54 -9.87
C PRO A 81 3.24 5.21 -10.62
N LEU A 82 4.35 4.50 -10.77
CA LEU A 82 4.40 3.21 -11.47
C LEU A 82 3.63 2.13 -10.69
N GLU A 83 3.96 2.01 -9.41
CA GLU A 83 3.14 1.30 -8.43
C GLU A 83 1.82 2.06 -8.18
N LYS A 84 0.67 1.38 -8.25
CA LYS A 84 -0.62 2.03 -7.98
C LYS A 84 -1.46 1.20 -7.00
N PRO A 85 -1.84 1.77 -5.84
CA PRO A 85 -1.34 3.06 -5.33
C PRO A 85 0.15 2.95 -5.01
N SER A 86 0.81 4.09 -4.90
CA SER A 86 2.18 4.10 -4.39
C SER A 86 2.22 3.64 -2.94
N MET A 87 3.30 2.94 -2.56
CA MET A 87 3.56 2.51 -1.19
C MET A 87 3.71 3.71 -0.24
N GLU A 88 4.16 4.86 -0.75
CA GLU A 88 4.19 6.14 -0.02
C GLU A 88 2.79 6.57 0.47
N GLN A 89 1.74 6.24 -0.28
CA GLN A 89 0.34 6.62 -0.03
C GLN A 89 -0.53 5.43 0.39
N CYS A 90 0.09 4.28 0.65
CA CYS A 90 -0.61 3.04 0.99
C CYS A 90 -1.14 3.07 2.43
N PHE A 91 -0.35 3.65 3.33
CA PHE A 91 -0.50 3.55 4.77
C PHE A 91 -1.37 4.65 5.35
N GLY A 92 -2.29 4.28 6.25
CA GLY A 92 -2.99 5.25 7.10
C GLY A 92 -2.07 5.78 8.20
N ALA A 93 -2.48 6.86 8.87
CA ALA A 93 -1.68 7.46 9.94
C ALA A 93 -1.61 6.59 11.22
N LEU A 94 -2.56 5.67 11.40
CA LEU A 94 -2.56 4.72 12.52
C LEU A 94 -1.92 3.39 12.10
N PRO A 95 -1.12 2.74 12.96
CA PRO A 95 -0.53 1.44 12.64
C PRO A 95 -1.60 0.39 12.34
N GLY A 96 -1.32 -0.48 11.36
CA GLY A 96 -2.25 -1.50 10.88
C GLY A 96 -3.43 -0.97 10.05
N THR A 97 -3.42 0.32 9.67
CA THR A 97 -4.45 0.93 8.80
C THR A 97 -3.91 1.30 7.42
N VAL A 98 -4.81 1.35 6.44
CA VAL A 98 -4.53 1.74 5.05
C VAL A 98 -5.35 2.95 4.64
N THR A 99 -4.92 3.63 3.57
CA THR A 99 -5.71 4.73 2.99
C THR A 99 -6.96 4.22 2.26
N LEU A 100 -7.96 5.09 2.10
CA LEU A 100 -9.15 4.76 1.28
C LEU A 100 -8.78 4.41 -0.16
N ASN A 101 -7.79 5.11 -0.73
CA ASN A 101 -7.30 4.85 -2.08
C ASN A 101 -6.70 3.45 -2.18
N ARG A 102 -5.90 3.03 -1.19
CA ARG A 102 -5.36 1.65 -1.15
C ARG A 102 -6.45 0.60 -1.04
N TYR A 103 -7.40 0.80 -0.14
CA TYR A 103 -8.53 -0.11 0.03
C TYR A 103 -9.31 -0.28 -1.29
N VAL A 104 -9.63 0.84 -1.96
CA VAL A 104 -10.39 0.81 -3.21
C VAL A 104 -9.58 0.22 -4.37
N ASN A 105 -8.29 0.54 -4.44
CA ASN A 105 -7.44 0.00 -5.48
C ASN A 105 -7.27 -1.52 -5.38
N ALA A 106 -7.21 -2.08 -4.17
CA ALA A 106 -7.13 -3.53 -3.94
C ALA A 106 -8.33 -4.32 -4.50
N ILE A 107 -9.46 -3.65 -4.81
CA ILE A 107 -10.64 -4.23 -5.47
C ILE A 107 -10.40 -4.44 -6.97
N SER A 108 -9.46 -3.70 -7.57
CA SER A 108 -9.19 -3.75 -9.01
C SER A 108 -8.73 -5.16 -9.39
N CYS A 109 -9.42 -5.80 -10.36
CA CYS A 109 -9.17 -7.19 -10.73
C CYS A 109 -7.81 -7.36 -11.42
N PRO A 110 -6.85 -8.13 -10.86
CA PRO A 110 -5.57 -8.40 -11.49
C PRO A 110 -5.61 -9.80 -12.10
N ARG A 111 -6.26 -9.99 -13.26
CA ARG A 111 -6.40 -11.36 -13.81
C ARG A 111 -6.27 -11.51 -15.31
N HIS A 112 -5.52 -10.64 -15.98
CA HIS A 112 -4.97 -11.02 -17.27
C HIS A 112 -3.48 -10.69 -17.31
N PRO A 113 -2.59 -11.71 -17.37
CA PRO A 113 -1.22 -11.44 -17.77
C PRO A 113 -1.28 -10.79 -19.14
N ASP A 114 -0.67 -9.62 -19.26
CA ASP A 114 -0.60 -8.92 -20.53
C ASP A 114 -0.03 -9.89 -21.57
N ARG A 115 -0.82 -10.24 -22.60
CA ARG A 115 -0.26 -10.90 -23.78
C ARG A 115 0.62 -9.85 -24.44
N LEU A 116 1.92 -9.89 -24.13
CA LEU A 116 2.90 -9.02 -24.76
C LEU A 116 2.81 -9.20 -26.27
N PRO A 117 2.78 -8.10 -27.05
CA PRO A 117 2.80 -8.22 -28.50
C PRO A 117 4.05 -8.99 -28.93
N LYS A 118 3.89 -9.95 -29.84
CA LYS A 118 5.03 -10.65 -30.43
C LYS A 118 5.62 -9.74 -31.51
N TYR A 119 6.81 -9.22 -31.24
CA TYR A 119 7.59 -8.47 -32.21
C TYR A 119 8.57 -9.39 -32.95
N GLU A 120 8.82 -9.11 -34.23
CA GLU A 120 9.88 -9.78 -35.01
C GLU A 120 11.29 -9.31 -34.62
N ILE A 121 11.36 -8.29 -33.77
CA ILE A 121 12.59 -7.67 -33.27
C ILE A 121 13.17 -8.56 -32.17
N GLN A 122 14.46 -8.89 -32.28
CA GLN A 122 15.16 -9.76 -31.32
C GLN A 122 16.44 -9.07 -30.82
N PRO A 123 16.76 -9.19 -29.53
CA PRO A 123 18.05 -8.72 -29.01
C PRO A 123 19.20 -9.56 -29.58
N ARG A 124 20.34 -8.91 -29.84
CA ARG A 124 21.56 -9.58 -30.29
C ARG A 124 22.34 -10.13 -29.09
N ALA A 125 23.10 -11.20 -29.27
CA ALA A 125 24.09 -11.57 -28.27
C ALA A 125 25.25 -10.56 -28.32
N THR A 126 25.39 -9.74 -27.28
CA THR A 126 26.42 -8.69 -27.18
C THR A 126 27.50 -9.14 -26.20
N ASP A 127 28.75 -8.69 -26.38
CA ASP A 127 29.81 -8.91 -25.39
C ASP A 127 29.58 -8.04 -24.15
N ASN A 128 29.78 -8.59 -22.95
CA ASN A 128 29.48 -7.88 -21.69
C ASN A 128 30.38 -6.64 -21.53
N LEU A 129 31.64 -6.72 -21.98
CA LEU A 129 32.54 -5.58 -21.95
C LEU A 129 32.02 -4.41 -22.82
N LEU A 130 31.51 -4.72 -24.02
CA LEU A 130 30.89 -3.71 -24.89
C LEU A 130 29.65 -3.09 -24.23
N VAL A 131 28.84 -3.90 -23.56
CA VAL A 131 27.66 -3.45 -22.81
C VAL A 131 28.07 -2.47 -21.71
N LEU A 132 29.04 -2.83 -20.87
CA LEU A 132 29.54 -1.99 -19.77
C LEU A 132 30.21 -0.70 -20.25
N GLN A 133 31.03 -0.78 -21.31
CA GLN A 133 31.64 0.40 -21.93
C GLN A 133 30.58 1.38 -22.45
N ARG A 134 29.55 0.86 -23.12
CA ARG A 134 28.45 1.69 -23.60
C ARG A 134 27.65 2.28 -22.45
N LEU A 135 27.34 1.48 -21.42
CA LEU A 135 26.61 1.95 -20.25
C LEU A 135 27.37 3.07 -19.53
N HIS A 136 28.68 2.89 -19.30
CA HIS A 136 29.55 3.93 -18.75
C HIS A 136 29.56 5.20 -19.61
N TYR A 137 29.65 5.06 -20.94
CA TYR A 137 29.56 6.20 -21.86
C TYR A 137 28.24 6.97 -21.71
N LEU A 138 27.10 6.26 -21.69
CA LEU A 138 25.77 6.87 -21.55
C LEU A 138 25.58 7.56 -20.20
N MET A 139 26.10 6.97 -19.11
CA MET A 139 26.04 7.56 -17.77
C MET A 139 26.79 8.89 -17.69
N ARG A 140 27.88 9.05 -18.46
CA ARG A 140 28.72 10.26 -18.43
C ARG A 140 28.33 11.31 -19.46
N ASN A 141 28.01 10.88 -20.69
CA ASN A 141 27.80 11.76 -21.84
C ASN A 141 26.33 11.90 -22.23
N GLY A 142 25.45 11.04 -21.73
CA GLY A 142 24.04 10.99 -22.10
C GLY A 142 23.80 10.35 -23.48
N TRP A 143 22.67 10.72 -24.08
CA TRP A 143 22.22 10.22 -25.38
C TRP A 143 23.04 10.77 -26.56
N ASP A 144 23.33 9.93 -27.55
CA ASP A 144 23.92 10.34 -28.82
C ASP A 144 22.95 11.23 -29.60
N LYS A 145 23.28 12.52 -29.73
CA LYS A 145 22.42 13.49 -30.42
C LYS A 145 22.30 13.24 -31.93
N ASP A 146 23.23 12.49 -32.50
CA ASP A 146 23.20 12.09 -33.91
C ASP A 146 22.34 10.83 -34.08
N ILE A 147 21.17 11.02 -34.68
CA ILE A 147 20.16 9.97 -34.84
C ILE A 147 20.69 8.84 -35.74
N GLU A 148 21.53 9.13 -36.73
CA GLU A 148 22.05 8.12 -37.66
C GLU A 148 23.06 7.21 -36.97
N ILE A 149 24.03 7.81 -36.27
CA ILE A 149 25.04 7.07 -35.48
C ILE A 149 24.35 6.21 -34.42
N ALA A 150 23.34 6.77 -33.75
CA ALA A 150 22.63 6.06 -32.70
C ALA A 150 21.75 4.91 -33.24
N GLU A 151 21.18 5.04 -34.44
CA GLU A 151 20.46 3.95 -35.11
C GLU A 151 21.41 2.85 -35.57
N GLU A 152 22.55 3.24 -36.14
CA GLU A 152 23.60 2.31 -36.59
C GLU A 152 24.10 1.47 -35.42
N PHE A 153 24.47 2.10 -34.30
CA PHE A 153 24.90 1.37 -33.10
C PHE A 153 23.80 0.43 -32.58
N LEU A 154 22.55 0.91 -32.49
CA LEU A 154 21.40 0.09 -32.05
C LEU A 154 21.23 -1.18 -32.90
N CYS A 155 21.22 -1.05 -34.22
CA CYS A 155 20.88 -2.14 -35.12
C CYS A 155 22.07 -3.08 -35.43
N THR A 156 23.30 -2.58 -35.27
CA THR A 156 24.51 -3.38 -35.47
C THR A 156 24.92 -4.13 -34.20
N GLN A 157 24.86 -3.48 -33.03
CA GLN A 157 25.39 -4.04 -31.78
C GLN A 157 24.34 -4.62 -30.84
N LEU A 158 23.14 -4.03 -30.78
CA LEU A 158 22.19 -4.33 -29.70
C LEU A 158 20.97 -5.15 -30.15
N VAL A 159 20.40 -4.86 -31.30
CA VAL A 159 19.10 -5.41 -31.73
C VAL A 159 19.11 -5.80 -33.21
N TYR A 160 18.37 -6.86 -33.57
CA TYR A 160 18.05 -7.23 -34.94
C TYR A 160 16.73 -6.56 -35.36
N ASP A 161 16.80 -5.59 -36.28
CA ASP A 161 15.63 -4.93 -36.88
C ASP A 161 15.51 -5.25 -38.39
N PRO A 162 14.48 -6.01 -38.81
CA PRO A 162 14.22 -6.32 -40.21
C PRO A 162 13.96 -5.11 -41.11
N LEU A 163 13.40 -4.03 -40.57
CA LEU A 163 13.10 -2.81 -41.35
C LEU A 163 14.36 -2.00 -41.63
N TRP A 164 15.33 -2.04 -40.72
CA TRP A 164 16.61 -1.36 -40.90
C TRP A 164 17.40 -2.02 -42.03
N GLN A 165 17.35 -3.35 -42.11
CA GLN A 165 17.93 -4.11 -43.23
C GLN A 165 17.30 -3.80 -44.59
N LYS A 166 16.06 -3.27 -44.59
CA LYS A 166 15.36 -2.82 -45.81
C LYS A 166 15.61 -1.34 -46.13
N GLY A 167 16.50 -0.66 -45.40
CA GLY A 167 16.87 0.74 -45.64
C GLY A 167 15.84 1.76 -45.14
N ALA A 168 15.09 1.43 -44.09
CA ALA A 168 14.19 2.40 -43.45
C ALA A 168 14.97 3.59 -42.86
N PRO A 169 14.45 4.84 -42.98
CA PRO A 169 15.18 6.03 -42.57
C PRO A 169 15.32 6.14 -41.04
N PRO A 170 16.41 6.75 -40.55
CA PRO A 170 16.65 6.95 -39.13
C PRO A 170 15.66 7.94 -38.52
N GLN A 171 14.90 7.47 -37.53
CA GLN A 171 13.92 8.28 -36.82
C GLN A 171 13.92 7.93 -35.33
N LEU A 172 13.95 8.95 -34.46
CA LEU A 172 13.94 8.76 -32.99
C LEU A 172 12.70 7.98 -32.52
N ALA A 173 11.51 8.31 -33.04
CA ALA A 173 10.28 7.59 -32.70
C ALA A 173 10.35 6.10 -33.05
N ARG A 174 10.98 5.76 -34.18
CA ARG A 174 11.19 4.37 -34.60
C ARG A 174 12.19 3.67 -33.68
N GLN A 175 13.31 4.30 -33.38
CA GLN A 175 14.31 3.79 -32.44
C GLN A 175 13.70 3.45 -31.08
N ILE A 176 12.83 4.33 -30.56
CA ILE A 176 12.07 4.12 -29.32
C ILE A 176 11.16 2.88 -29.45
N MET A 177 10.41 2.75 -30.54
CA MET A 177 9.55 1.59 -30.79
C MET A 177 10.34 0.28 -30.91
N VAL A 178 11.53 0.31 -31.53
CA VAL A 178 12.42 -0.85 -31.64
C VAL A 178 12.90 -1.30 -30.26
N LEU A 179 13.27 -0.36 -29.39
CA LEU A 179 13.67 -0.66 -28.02
C LEU A 179 12.51 -1.20 -27.17
N ILE A 180 11.32 -0.59 -27.27
CA ILE A 180 10.10 -1.10 -26.60
C ILE A 180 9.82 -2.54 -27.05
N ALA A 181 9.95 -2.82 -28.34
CA ALA A 181 9.77 -4.15 -28.89
C ALA A 181 10.82 -5.15 -28.39
N ALA A 182 12.09 -4.75 -28.35
CA ALA A 182 13.18 -5.58 -27.84
C ALA A 182 13.03 -5.90 -26.35
N LEU A 183 12.68 -4.92 -25.51
CA LEU A 183 12.43 -5.09 -24.06
C LEU A 183 11.13 -5.87 -23.78
N SER A 184 10.18 -5.88 -24.71
CA SER A 184 8.97 -6.71 -24.60
C SER A 184 9.23 -8.22 -24.77
N ASN A 185 10.47 -8.65 -25.03
CA ASN A 185 10.79 -10.07 -25.16
C ASN A 185 10.54 -10.80 -23.81
N PRO A 186 9.79 -11.93 -23.80
CA PRO A 186 9.53 -12.70 -22.58
C PRO A 186 10.78 -13.32 -21.94
N SER A 187 11.92 -13.42 -22.65
CA SER A 187 13.17 -13.95 -22.08
C SER A 187 13.79 -13.03 -21.03
N TRP A 188 13.50 -11.73 -21.07
CA TRP A 188 14.00 -10.77 -20.10
C TRP A 188 13.38 -10.97 -18.72
N ILE A 189 14.15 -10.62 -17.68
CA ILE A 189 13.71 -10.65 -16.29
C ILE A 189 12.44 -9.81 -16.16
N ASP A 190 11.44 -10.36 -15.48
CA ASP A 190 10.16 -9.68 -15.31
C ASP A 190 10.11 -8.96 -13.97
N PHE A 191 10.54 -7.70 -13.96
CA PHE A 191 10.54 -6.85 -12.77
C PHE A 191 9.14 -6.48 -12.26
N ARG A 192 8.05 -6.96 -12.88
CA ARG A 192 6.70 -6.88 -12.29
C ARG A 192 6.55 -7.80 -11.09
N GLU A 193 7.29 -8.90 -11.07
CA GLU A 193 7.27 -9.88 -9.98
C GLU A 193 8.14 -9.37 -8.82
N PRO A 194 7.59 -9.20 -7.60
CA PRO A 194 8.33 -8.63 -6.47
C PRO A 194 9.62 -9.39 -6.12
N THR A 195 9.63 -10.72 -6.28
CA THR A 195 10.81 -11.56 -6.02
C THR A 195 11.96 -11.29 -6.98
N SER A 196 11.67 -10.82 -8.20
CA SER A 196 12.66 -10.40 -9.19
C SER A 196 13.16 -8.97 -8.99
N GLN A 197 12.68 -8.24 -7.98
CA GLN A 197 13.09 -6.85 -7.71
C GLN A 197 14.30 -6.73 -6.78
N VAL A 198 14.87 -7.85 -6.32
CA VAL A 198 16.15 -7.89 -5.59
C VAL A 198 17.28 -7.84 -6.63
N LEU A 199 17.69 -6.63 -7.03
CA LEU A 199 18.53 -6.42 -8.20
C LEU A 199 19.95 -7.01 -8.05
N ALA A 200 20.50 -7.05 -6.84
CA ALA A 200 21.82 -7.62 -6.59
C ALA A 200 21.92 -9.12 -6.91
N ASN A 201 20.79 -9.86 -6.91
CA ASN A 201 20.78 -11.26 -7.37
C ASN A 201 21.18 -11.42 -8.84
N TYR A 202 21.21 -10.31 -9.59
CA TYR A 202 21.49 -10.31 -11.02
C TYR A 202 22.82 -9.63 -11.37
N TYR A 203 23.20 -8.53 -10.72
CA TYR A 203 24.46 -7.85 -11.05
C TYR A 203 25.67 -8.29 -10.20
N ASP A 204 25.44 -8.98 -9.08
CA ASP A 204 26.47 -9.45 -8.15
C ASP A 204 26.40 -10.99 -7.98
N THR A 205 26.04 -11.67 -9.08
CA THR A 205 25.89 -13.13 -9.13
C THR A 205 27.16 -13.80 -9.64
N GLU A 206 27.42 -15.04 -9.19
CA GLU A 206 28.48 -15.89 -9.74
C GLU A 206 28.12 -16.45 -11.13
N ASP A 207 26.83 -16.42 -11.51
CA ASP A 207 26.35 -16.89 -12.81
C ASP A 207 26.52 -15.83 -13.90
N VAL A 208 27.59 -15.98 -14.69
CA VAL A 208 27.97 -15.06 -15.78
C VAL A 208 26.86 -14.87 -16.81
N ASP A 209 26.03 -15.90 -17.08
CA ASP A 209 24.96 -15.79 -18.07
C ASP A 209 23.81 -14.92 -17.53
N VAL A 210 23.46 -15.09 -16.25
CA VAL A 210 22.46 -14.25 -15.57
C VAL A 210 22.94 -12.81 -15.48
N GLU A 211 24.22 -12.61 -15.12
CA GLU A 211 24.84 -11.29 -15.01
C GLU A 211 24.82 -10.56 -16.35
N LYS A 212 25.29 -11.23 -17.41
CA LYS A 212 25.29 -10.71 -18.78
C LYS A 212 23.87 -10.35 -19.25
N HIS A 213 22.90 -11.22 -18.97
CA HIS A 213 21.50 -11.01 -19.35
C HIS A 213 20.93 -9.75 -18.68
N PHE A 214 21.24 -9.52 -17.40
CA PHE A 214 20.86 -8.31 -16.67
C PHE A 214 21.51 -7.06 -17.24
N TRP A 215 22.83 -7.06 -17.46
CA TRP A 215 23.53 -5.89 -18.00
C TRP A 215 23.00 -5.49 -19.37
N GLN A 216 22.69 -6.47 -20.22
CA GLN A 216 22.11 -6.21 -21.53
C GLN A 216 20.70 -5.61 -21.42
N GLN A 217 19.84 -6.17 -20.56
CA GLN A 217 18.51 -5.62 -20.32
C GLN A 217 18.61 -4.18 -19.79
N LEU A 218 19.48 -3.92 -18.81
CA LEU A 218 19.71 -2.59 -18.25
C LEU A 218 20.18 -1.59 -19.31
N LEU A 219 21.12 -1.96 -20.19
CA LEU A 219 21.59 -1.09 -21.26
C LEU A 219 20.44 -0.70 -22.21
N LEU A 220 19.61 -1.66 -22.62
CA LEU A 220 18.45 -1.37 -23.48
C LEU A 220 17.46 -0.43 -22.79
N SER A 221 17.25 -0.60 -21.49
CA SER A 221 16.38 0.27 -20.68
C SER A 221 16.92 1.70 -20.55
N VAL A 222 18.24 1.84 -20.34
CA VAL A 222 18.92 3.15 -20.27
C VAL A 222 18.89 3.86 -21.62
N GLU A 223 19.15 3.14 -22.71
CA GLU A 223 19.00 3.66 -24.08
C GLU A 223 17.57 4.15 -24.33
N LEU A 224 16.55 3.40 -23.90
CA LEU A 224 15.15 3.79 -24.06
C LEU A 224 14.80 5.04 -23.24
N ASP A 225 15.16 5.08 -21.95
CA ASP A 225 14.87 6.21 -21.07
C ASP A 225 15.51 7.51 -21.58
N LEU A 226 16.78 7.46 -21.99
CA LEU A 226 17.48 8.63 -22.52
C LEU A 226 16.86 9.12 -23.85
N ARG A 227 16.45 8.20 -24.75
CA ARG A 227 15.76 8.56 -26.01
C ARG A 227 14.37 9.14 -25.77
N LEU A 228 13.61 8.61 -24.81
CA LEU A 228 12.31 9.14 -24.42
C LEU A 228 12.43 10.57 -23.89
N ARG A 229 13.43 10.85 -23.03
CA ARG A 229 13.73 12.21 -22.56
C ARG A 229 14.14 13.14 -23.70
N ALA A 230 14.86 12.62 -24.69
CA ALA A 230 15.25 13.39 -25.88
C ALA A 230 14.05 13.73 -26.80
N ALA A 231 12.94 12.99 -26.72
CA ALA A 231 11.73 13.24 -27.52
C ALA A 231 10.92 14.48 -27.07
N GLY A 232 11.26 15.08 -25.93
CA GLY A 232 10.68 16.34 -25.45
C GLY A 232 9.15 16.28 -25.33
N ASP A 233 8.43 17.15 -26.05
CA ASP A 233 6.97 17.27 -25.98
C ASP A 233 6.22 15.97 -26.33
N GLN A 234 6.84 15.05 -27.07
CA GLN A 234 6.24 13.76 -27.43
C GLN A 234 6.42 12.66 -26.36
N GLU A 235 7.26 12.89 -25.34
CA GLU A 235 7.59 11.91 -24.30
C GLU A 235 6.34 11.33 -23.64
N HIS A 236 5.41 12.18 -23.20
CA HIS A 236 4.19 11.76 -22.52
C HIS A 236 3.29 10.88 -23.40
N SER A 237 3.19 11.23 -24.69
CA SER A 237 2.45 10.43 -25.66
C SER A 237 3.11 9.06 -25.86
N MET A 238 4.44 9.02 -25.98
CA MET A 238 5.19 7.78 -26.19
C MET A 238 5.17 6.86 -24.95
N ILE A 239 5.30 7.41 -23.74
CA ILE A 239 5.19 6.65 -22.48
C ILE A 239 3.80 6.01 -22.34
N SER A 240 2.75 6.66 -22.86
CA SER A 240 1.41 6.07 -22.84
C SER A 240 1.29 4.77 -23.66
N HIS A 241 2.22 4.54 -24.59
CA HIS A 241 2.35 3.33 -25.41
C HIS A 241 3.43 2.36 -24.89
N VAL A 242 3.97 2.54 -23.69
CA VAL A 242 4.92 1.58 -23.11
C VAL A 242 4.16 0.47 -22.39
N PRO A 243 4.39 -0.82 -22.70
CA PRO A 243 3.81 -1.94 -21.97
C PRO A 243 4.21 -1.92 -20.49
N ASP A 244 3.36 -2.42 -19.59
CA ASP A 244 3.61 -2.41 -18.15
C ASP A 244 4.96 -3.08 -17.79
N LYS A 245 5.33 -4.19 -18.44
CA LYS A 245 6.66 -4.83 -18.25
C LYS A 245 7.81 -3.85 -18.51
N VAL A 246 7.78 -3.18 -19.66
CA VAL A 246 8.81 -2.22 -20.08
C VAL A 246 8.80 -0.95 -19.22
N ALA A 247 7.66 -0.60 -18.61
CA ALA A 247 7.60 0.50 -17.65
C ALA A 247 8.43 0.20 -16.38
N TRP A 248 8.52 -1.08 -15.97
CA TRP A 248 9.41 -1.50 -14.89
C TRP A 248 10.89 -1.50 -15.29
N ASP A 249 11.19 -1.82 -16.55
CA ASP A 249 12.53 -1.66 -17.12
C ASP A 249 12.99 -0.18 -17.10
N LEU A 250 12.08 0.75 -17.41
CA LEU A 250 12.33 2.19 -17.27
C LEU A 250 12.50 2.65 -15.82
N ALA A 251 11.82 2.00 -14.87
CA ALA A 251 12.06 2.25 -13.45
C ALA A 251 13.47 1.82 -13.06
N LEU A 252 13.90 0.63 -13.49
CA LEU A 252 15.26 0.12 -13.28
C LEU A 252 16.30 1.11 -13.82
N SER A 253 16.17 1.58 -15.05
CA SER A 253 17.13 2.54 -15.63
C SER A 253 17.20 3.83 -14.82
N LYS A 254 16.07 4.37 -14.38
CA LYS A 254 16.02 5.60 -13.57
C LYS A 254 16.68 5.42 -12.20
N VAL A 255 16.40 4.30 -11.53
CA VAL A 255 17.03 3.96 -10.24
C VAL A 255 18.53 3.83 -10.45
N TRP A 256 18.96 3.04 -11.43
CA TRP A 256 20.37 2.81 -11.72
C TRP A 256 21.14 4.11 -11.99
N LEU A 257 20.65 4.94 -12.92
CA LEU A 257 21.29 6.20 -13.29
C LEU A 257 21.36 7.22 -12.14
N SER A 258 20.52 7.09 -11.12
CA SER A 258 20.48 8.01 -9.98
C SER A 258 21.28 7.53 -8.76
N LYS A 259 21.51 6.22 -8.63
CA LYS A 259 22.06 5.60 -7.41
C LYS A 259 23.40 4.90 -7.61
N MET A 260 23.72 4.51 -8.84
CA MET A 260 24.93 3.74 -9.16
C MET A 260 25.87 4.50 -10.09
N ALA A 261 27.16 4.22 -9.97
CA ALA A 261 28.21 4.65 -10.89
C ALA A 261 29.04 3.45 -11.36
N LEU A 262 29.43 3.46 -12.64
CA LEU A 262 30.41 2.51 -13.18
C LEU A 262 31.77 3.18 -13.23
N VAL A 263 32.72 2.71 -12.42
CA VAL A 263 34.08 3.23 -12.33
C VAL A 263 35.05 2.28 -13.02
N PRO A 264 35.76 2.73 -14.06
CA PRO A 264 36.77 1.91 -14.73
C PRO A 264 38.00 1.72 -13.84
N ILE A 265 38.54 0.50 -13.81
CA ILE A 265 39.68 0.15 -12.93
C ILE A 265 41.02 0.53 -13.58
N ASP A 266 41.11 0.51 -14.90
CA ASP A 266 42.35 0.58 -15.68
C ASP A 266 42.36 1.74 -16.69
N GLU A 267 41.60 2.80 -16.44
CA GLU A 267 41.47 3.92 -17.37
C GLU A 267 42.80 4.64 -17.61
N GLY A 268 43.27 4.60 -18.87
CA GLY A 268 44.36 5.42 -19.38
C GLY A 268 43.86 6.39 -20.45
N PHE A 269 44.50 7.55 -20.60
CA PHE A 269 44.10 8.64 -21.53
C PHE A 269 43.79 8.24 -22.99
N LEU A 270 44.17 7.04 -23.45
CA LEU A 270 44.04 6.58 -24.83
C LEU A 270 43.47 5.15 -24.98
N ARG A 271 43.00 4.50 -23.91
CA ARG A 271 42.48 3.12 -23.99
C ARG A 271 41.11 3.00 -23.32
N PRO A 272 40.12 2.36 -23.98
CA PRO A 272 38.88 1.96 -23.32
C PRO A 272 39.17 1.05 -22.13
N ALA A 273 38.46 1.25 -21.03
CA ALA A 273 38.59 0.40 -19.85
C ALA A 273 38.25 -1.06 -20.18
N THR A 274 38.99 -1.98 -19.57
CA THR A 274 38.75 -3.42 -19.72
C THR A 274 38.01 -4.02 -18.53
N HIS A 275 38.00 -3.31 -17.40
CA HIS A 275 37.30 -3.73 -16.19
C HIS A 275 36.56 -2.55 -15.56
N PHE A 276 35.38 -2.82 -15.00
CA PHE A 276 34.55 -1.83 -14.31
C PHE A 276 34.22 -2.33 -12.92
N HIS A 277 34.12 -1.39 -11.99
CA HIS A 277 33.60 -1.60 -10.65
C HIS A 277 32.32 -0.77 -10.46
N VAL A 278 31.31 -1.36 -9.82
CA VAL A 278 30.06 -0.68 -9.51
C VAL A 278 30.19 -0.02 -8.14
N THR A 279 29.90 1.28 -8.06
CA THR A 279 29.95 2.03 -6.80
C THR A 279 28.60 2.67 -6.50
N ALA A 280 28.13 2.51 -5.27
CA ALA A 280 26.90 3.14 -4.80
C ALA A 280 27.11 4.61 -4.41
N LEU A 281 26.15 5.46 -4.78
CA LEU A 281 26.17 6.90 -4.50
C LEU A 281 25.36 7.29 -3.25
N THR A 282 24.57 6.36 -2.70
CA THR A 282 23.62 6.64 -1.61
C THR A 282 23.84 5.82 -0.34
N LYS A 283 25.02 5.21 -0.19
CA LYS A 283 25.36 4.30 0.93
C LYS A 283 25.02 4.91 2.29
N ASP A 284 25.53 6.12 2.59
CA ASP A 284 25.30 6.77 3.89
C ASP A 284 23.82 7.12 4.14
N ALA A 285 23.12 7.60 3.11
CA ALA A 285 21.70 7.91 3.22
C ALA A 285 20.85 6.65 3.45
N GLN A 286 21.21 5.51 2.84
CA GLN A 286 20.48 4.24 3.03
C GLN A 286 20.76 3.60 4.39
N ARG A 287 21.97 3.77 4.92
CA ARG A 287 22.29 3.39 6.31
C ARG A 287 21.44 4.17 7.30
N GLU A 288 21.39 5.50 7.18
CA GLU A 288 20.59 6.34 8.06
C GLU A 288 19.10 5.98 8.00
N ARG A 289 18.59 5.67 6.80
CA ARG A 289 17.21 5.18 6.61
C ARG A 289 16.94 3.87 7.33
N LEU A 290 17.83 2.88 7.17
CA LEU A 290 17.69 1.59 7.86
C LEU A 290 17.72 1.78 9.38
N LEU A 291 18.60 2.66 9.85
CA LEU A 291 18.74 2.97 11.26
C LEU A 291 17.48 3.62 11.84
N ASN A 292 16.91 4.60 11.12
CA ASN A 292 15.65 5.22 11.50
C ASN A 292 14.48 4.23 11.47
N PHE A 293 14.46 3.32 10.49
CA PHE A 293 13.49 2.23 10.44
C PHE A 293 13.62 1.30 11.66
N ALA A 294 14.83 0.86 12.00
CA ALA A 294 15.09 0.03 13.18
C ALA A 294 14.63 0.69 14.49
N ARG A 295 14.90 2.00 14.64
CA ARG A 295 14.43 2.82 15.77
C ARG A 295 12.91 2.90 15.82
N SER A 296 12.26 3.15 14.67
CA SER A 296 10.80 3.18 14.57
C SER A 296 10.18 1.84 14.98
N MET A 297 10.78 0.73 14.55
CA MET A 297 10.37 -0.62 14.93
C MET A 297 10.79 -1.03 16.35
N LYS A 298 11.48 -0.15 17.10
CA LYS A 298 12.03 -0.41 18.45
C LYS A 298 12.77 -1.75 18.49
N TRP A 299 13.66 -1.95 17.53
CA TRP A 299 14.34 -3.21 17.30
C TRP A 299 15.10 -3.71 18.54
N VAL A 300 15.01 -5.01 18.84
CA VAL A 300 15.55 -5.59 20.09
C VAL A 300 17.09 -5.54 20.12
N GLY A 301 17.74 -5.82 18.99
CA GLY A 301 19.20 -5.78 18.82
C GLY A 301 19.75 -4.42 18.40
N MET A 302 19.12 -3.31 18.83
CA MET A 302 19.42 -1.97 18.31
C MET A 302 20.91 -1.59 18.37
N HIS A 303 21.59 -1.90 19.49
CA HIS A 303 23.00 -1.55 19.69
C HIS A 303 23.93 -2.31 18.72
N ASP A 304 23.65 -3.59 18.50
CA ASP A 304 24.46 -4.44 17.62
C ASP A 304 24.26 -4.04 16.15
N VAL A 305 23.02 -3.68 15.77
CA VAL A 305 22.71 -3.13 14.44
C VAL A 305 23.39 -1.77 14.23
N GLU A 306 23.37 -0.86 15.21
CA GLU A 306 24.06 0.43 15.13
C GLU A 306 25.56 0.24 14.85
N SER A 307 26.21 -0.61 15.64
CA SER A 307 27.63 -0.95 15.47
C SER A 307 27.95 -1.58 14.11
N MET A 308 27.09 -2.49 13.62
CA MET A 308 27.24 -3.09 12.30
C MET A 308 27.13 -2.06 11.16
N LEU A 309 26.22 -1.10 11.27
CA LEU A 309 25.98 -0.09 10.24
C LEU A 309 27.06 1.00 10.19
N GLU A 310 27.74 1.26 11.30
CA GLU A 310 28.87 2.19 11.36
C GLU A 310 30.11 1.65 10.60
N GLU A 311 30.21 0.33 10.37
CA GLU A 311 31.40 -0.33 9.79
C GLU A 311 32.71 0.00 10.56
N ASP A 312 32.61 0.26 11.87
CA ASP A 312 33.72 0.70 12.73
C ASP A 312 34.85 -0.34 12.93
N GLY A 313 34.66 -1.58 12.45
CA GLY A 313 35.65 -2.65 12.54
C GLY A 313 36.69 -2.62 11.41
N ASP A 314 37.97 -2.67 11.76
CA ASP A 314 39.06 -2.83 10.79
C ASP A 314 39.00 -4.25 10.15
N GLY A 315 38.73 -4.32 8.85
CA GLY A 315 38.78 -5.57 8.06
C GLY A 315 37.46 -6.34 7.89
N GLY A 316 36.30 -5.75 8.18
CA GLY A 316 34.99 -6.36 7.88
C GLY A 316 34.63 -6.35 6.38
N ILE A 317 33.75 -7.26 5.95
CA ILE A 317 33.15 -7.22 4.60
C ILE A 317 32.18 -6.02 4.54
N PRO A 318 32.35 -5.06 3.62
CA PRO A 318 31.42 -3.93 3.48
C PRO A 318 29.98 -4.41 3.27
N LEU A 319 29.01 -3.65 3.79
CA LEU A 319 27.60 -4.05 3.80
C LEU A 319 27.07 -4.43 2.40
N GLU A 320 27.48 -3.69 1.37
CA GLU A 320 27.08 -3.92 -0.02
C GLU A 320 27.54 -5.26 -0.62
N PHE A 321 28.48 -5.96 0.02
CA PHE A 321 29.02 -7.25 -0.43
C PHE A 321 28.66 -8.42 0.50
N GLN A 322 27.83 -8.20 1.51
CA GLN A 322 27.46 -9.26 2.45
C GLN A 322 26.47 -10.25 1.83
N ASN A 323 25.37 -9.75 1.28
CA ASN A 323 24.37 -10.53 0.57
C ASN A 323 23.56 -9.64 -0.38
N ALA A 324 22.77 -10.25 -1.26
CA ALA A 324 22.02 -9.53 -2.28
C ALA A 324 20.91 -8.60 -1.73
N HIS A 325 20.27 -8.93 -0.61
CA HIS A 325 19.23 -8.10 -0.02
C HIS A 325 19.82 -6.84 0.61
N THR A 326 20.87 -7.00 1.43
CA THR A 326 21.63 -5.91 2.03
C THR A 326 22.26 -5.04 0.94
N SER A 327 22.84 -5.66 -0.10
CA SER A 327 23.38 -4.93 -1.26
C SER A 327 22.30 -4.08 -1.94
N SER A 328 21.13 -4.65 -2.23
CA SER A 328 20.04 -3.92 -2.89
C SER A 328 19.56 -2.71 -2.06
N TRP A 329 19.48 -2.86 -0.74
CA TRP A 329 19.10 -1.76 0.16
C TRP A 329 20.19 -0.69 0.25
N ILE A 330 21.42 -1.07 0.60
CA ILE A 330 22.53 -0.16 0.87
C ILE A 330 22.95 0.62 -0.38
N THR A 331 22.95 -0.05 -1.54
CA THR A 331 23.22 0.62 -2.81
C THR A 331 22.07 1.51 -3.28
N GLY A 332 20.88 1.37 -2.69
CA GLY A 332 19.67 2.09 -3.08
C GLY A 332 19.07 1.60 -4.39
N THR A 333 19.44 0.41 -4.86
CA THR A 333 18.89 -0.23 -6.06
C THR A 333 17.53 -0.88 -5.79
N ILE A 334 16.61 -0.07 -5.27
CA ILE A 334 15.27 -0.50 -4.86
C ILE A 334 14.26 -0.04 -5.90
N LEU A 335 13.53 -1.00 -6.49
CA LEU A 335 12.40 -0.69 -7.35
C LEU A 335 11.17 -0.29 -6.51
N PRO A 336 10.28 0.56 -7.04
CA PRO A 336 9.01 0.87 -6.38
C PRO A 336 8.19 -0.40 -6.18
N GLY A 337 7.32 -0.44 -5.19
CA GLY A 337 6.40 -1.55 -4.97
C GLY A 337 6.53 -2.16 -3.59
N PRO A 338 5.82 -3.28 -3.33
CA PRO A 338 5.83 -3.94 -2.04
C PRO A 338 7.21 -4.52 -1.65
N SER A 339 8.13 -4.69 -2.60
CA SER A 339 9.49 -5.20 -2.35
C SER A 339 10.34 -4.27 -1.50
N VAL A 340 10.13 -2.94 -1.55
CA VAL A 340 10.84 -1.98 -0.68
C VAL A 340 10.65 -2.32 0.80
N CYS A 341 9.42 -2.71 1.18
CA CYS A 341 9.08 -3.11 2.53
C CYS A 341 9.86 -4.37 2.93
N TRP A 342 9.95 -5.33 2.01
CA TRP A 342 10.67 -6.58 2.23
C TRP A 342 12.17 -6.37 2.38
N LEU A 343 12.78 -5.57 1.50
CA LEU A 343 14.19 -5.24 1.55
C LEU A 343 14.56 -4.50 2.84
N ALA A 344 13.71 -3.57 3.31
CA ALA A 344 13.94 -2.86 4.58
C ALA A 344 14.07 -3.83 5.77
N MET A 345 13.10 -4.73 5.94
CA MET A 345 13.12 -5.69 7.05
C MET A 345 14.17 -6.78 6.86
N ARG A 346 14.37 -7.27 5.63
CA ARG A 346 15.39 -8.31 5.39
C ARG A 346 16.80 -7.76 5.63
N CYS A 347 17.10 -6.57 5.14
CA CYS A 347 18.37 -5.90 5.41
C CYS A 347 18.56 -5.65 6.92
N LEU A 348 17.51 -5.26 7.66
CA LEU A 348 17.60 -5.08 9.12
C LEU A 348 17.96 -6.39 9.83
N ILE A 349 17.32 -7.51 9.44
CA ILE A 349 17.62 -8.83 10.00
C ILE A 349 19.05 -9.27 9.67
N ASP A 350 19.48 -9.07 8.43
CA ASP A 350 20.82 -9.45 7.99
C ASP A 350 21.91 -8.60 8.65
N CYS A 351 21.60 -7.34 9.03
CA CYS A 351 22.49 -6.46 9.79
C CYS A 351 22.48 -6.72 11.30
N ASP A 352 21.65 -7.64 11.81
CA ASP A 352 21.64 -8.02 13.22
C ASP A 352 22.53 -9.24 13.45
N PRO A 353 23.75 -9.08 14.00
CA PRO A 353 24.69 -10.20 14.17
C PRO A 353 24.22 -11.23 15.21
N THR A 354 23.20 -10.93 16.01
CA THR A 354 22.61 -11.91 16.94
C THR A 354 21.74 -12.94 16.20
N ILE A 355 21.32 -12.63 14.97
CA ILE A 355 20.56 -13.51 14.10
C ILE A 355 21.54 -14.29 13.22
N ILE A 356 22.02 -15.43 13.75
CA ILE A 356 23.01 -16.28 13.06
C ILE A 356 22.45 -16.84 11.74
N ASN A 357 21.17 -17.22 11.73
CA ASN A 357 20.49 -17.71 10.53
C ASN A 357 19.20 -16.91 10.35
N PRO A 358 19.03 -16.20 9.23
CA PRO A 358 17.76 -15.55 8.93
C PRO A 358 16.66 -16.62 8.84
N PRO A 359 15.47 -16.33 9.35
CA PRO A 359 14.46 -17.37 9.48
C PRO A 359 13.85 -17.69 8.11
N HIS A 360 13.58 -18.97 7.86
CA HIS A 360 13.15 -19.47 6.54
C HIS A 360 11.86 -18.80 6.04
N GLY A 361 11.73 -18.64 4.71
CA GLY A 361 10.50 -18.18 4.06
C GLY A 361 10.41 -16.68 3.75
N PHE A 362 11.39 -15.87 4.16
CA PHE A 362 11.42 -14.43 3.86
C PHE A 362 11.48 -14.13 2.35
N ASP A 363 12.13 -14.99 1.57
CA ASP A 363 12.39 -14.75 0.14
C ASP A 363 11.13 -14.85 -0.74
N LYS A 364 10.04 -15.44 -0.20
CA LYS A 364 8.77 -15.62 -0.93
C LYS A 364 7.90 -14.38 -0.98
N MET A 365 8.17 -13.37 -0.14
CA MET A 365 7.43 -12.11 -0.07
C MET A 365 5.90 -12.25 0.09
N GLU A 366 5.46 -13.22 0.91
CA GLU A 366 4.05 -13.56 1.10
C GLU A 366 3.23 -12.50 1.85
N SER A 367 2.02 -12.20 1.39
CA SER A 367 1.17 -11.15 1.99
C SER A 367 0.74 -11.43 3.43
N SER A 368 0.64 -12.70 3.83
CA SER A 368 0.22 -13.12 5.17
C SER A 368 1.41 -13.39 6.09
N PHE A 369 2.57 -12.78 5.83
CA PHE A 369 3.78 -13.04 6.57
C PHE A 369 3.94 -12.22 7.86
N GLY A 370 4.58 -12.84 8.85
CA GLY A 370 5.19 -12.18 9.99
C GLY A 370 6.15 -13.11 10.71
N PHE A 371 6.77 -12.64 11.79
CA PHE A 371 7.71 -13.44 12.55
C PHE A 371 7.81 -12.98 14.01
N GLN A 372 8.28 -13.88 14.87
CA GLN A 372 8.67 -13.58 16.23
C GLN A 372 10.20 -13.43 16.30
N TYR A 373 10.69 -12.40 16.99
CA TYR A 373 12.10 -12.21 17.31
C TYR A 373 12.26 -11.44 18.63
N GLY A 374 13.17 -11.89 19.50
CA GLY A 374 13.57 -11.14 20.69
C GLY A 374 12.45 -10.85 21.70
N GLY A 375 11.41 -11.70 21.76
CA GLY A 375 10.26 -11.49 22.65
C GLY A 375 9.23 -10.48 22.12
N CYS A 376 9.30 -10.14 20.83
CA CYS A 376 8.31 -9.33 20.12
C CYS A 376 7.88 -10.04 18.83
N THR A 377 6.75 -9.63 18.26
CA THR A 377 6.36 -10.05 16.90
C THR A 377 6.30 -8.87 15.94
N TYR A 378 6.61 -9.13 14.67
CA TYR A 378 6.62 -8.15 13.59
C TYR A 378 5.83 -8.70 12.40
N TRP A 379 4.96 -7.87 11.85
CA TRP A 379 3.96 -8.31 10.87
C TRP A 379 4.01 -7.44 9.63
N TYR A 380 3.97 -8.07 8.46
CA TYR A 380 3.79 -7.33 7.21
C TYR A 380 2.41 -6.66 7.21
N PHE A 381 2.29 -5.45 6.65
CA PHE A 381 1.06 -4.63 6.74
C PHE A 381 -0.20 -5.31 6.18
N GLN A 382 -0.03 -6.30 5.28
CA GLN A 382 -1.15 -7.05 4.72
C GLN A 382 -1.64 -8.16 5.64
N ASN A 383 -0.83 -8.60 6.61
CA ASN A 383 -1.18 -9.63 7.57
C ASN A 383 -2.21 -9.10 8.59
N ILE A 384 -3.24 -9.91 8.85
CA ILE A 384 -4.34 -9.54 9.73
C ILE A 384 -3.93 -9.36 11.19
N VAL A 385 -2.94 -10.10 11.69
CA VAL A 385 -2.42 -9.99 13.06
C VAL A 385 -1.82 -8.60 13.26
N GLY A 386 -0.97 -8.15 12.33
CA GLY A 386 -0.40 -6.79 12.34
C GLY A 386 -1.47 -5.71 12.23
N LYS A 387 -2.45 -5.89 11.34
CA LYS A 387 -3.59 -4.97 11.21
C LYS A 387 -4.40 -4.80 12.50
N VAL A 388 -4.57 -5.87 13.28
CA VAL A 388 -5.32 -5.85 14.54
C VAL A 388 -4.47 -5.31 15.69
N LEU A 389 -3.26 -5.87 15.88
CA LEU A 389 -2.34 -5.46 16.94
C LEU A 389 -1.70 -4.08 16.71
N GLY A 390 -1.81 -3.51 15.51
CA GLY A 390 -1.44 -2.12 15.25
C GLY A 390 -2.17 -1.09 16.11
N ALA A 391 -3.29 -1.46 16.74
CA ALA A 391 -3.96 -0.61 17.73
C ALA A 391 -3.40 -0.75 19.16
N SER A 392 -2.51 -1.70 19.42
CA SER A 392 -1.94 -1.92 20.75
C SER A 392 -0.94 -0.83 21.12
N ARG A 393 -0.77 -0.62 22.43
CA ARG A 393 0.16 0.38 22.96
C ARG A 393 1.57 0.21 22.44
N GLY A 394 2.14 1.30 21.96
CA GLY A 394 3.55 1.36 21.59
C GLY A 394 3.93 0.57 20.33
N VAL A 395 2.95 0.03 19.60
CA VAL A 395 3.14 -0.56 18.28
C VAL A 395 3.26 0.56 17.26
N ASN A 396 4.26 0.46 16.39
CA ASN A 396 4.50 1.41 15.32
C ASN A 396 4.27 0.75 13.95
N GLN A 397 4.17 1.58 12.91
CA GLN A 397 4.19 1.12 11.53
C GLN A 397 5.16 1.97 10.72
N ASP A 398 6.12 1.33 10.08
CA ASP A 398 7.04 1.97 9.15
C ASP A 398 7.46 0.98 8.06
N HIS A 399 7.77 1.49 6.86
CA HIS A 399 8.14 0.70 5.68
C HIS A 399 7.25 -0.54 5.44
N GLY A 400 5.95 -0.46 5.75
CA GLY A 400 5.01 -1.58 5.57
C GLY A 400 5.14 -2.72 6.56
N TRP A 401 5.82 -2.50 7.69
CA TRP A 401 5.88 -3.43 8.82
C TRP A 401 5.19 -2.83 10.04
N VAL A 402 4.53 -3.68 10.81
CA VAL A 402 3.82 -3.33 12.05
C VAL A 402 4.48 -4.07 13.21
N GLY A 403 4.91 -3.33 14.22
CA GLY A 403 5.59 -3.87 15.40
C GLY A 403 6.27 -2.79 16.25
N PRO A 404 6.88 -3.15 17.38
CA PRO A 404 6.89 -4.49 17.95
C PRO A 404 5.55 -4.82 18.62
N CYS A 405 4.96 -5.95 18.25
CA CYS A 405 3.72 -6.46 18.85
C CYS A 405 4.04 -7.47 19.97
N ILE A 406 3.03 -7.80 20.79
CA ILE A 406 3.18 -8.79 21.86
C ILE A 406 3.71 -10.15 21.33
N PRO A 407 4.53 -10.87 22.11
CA PRO A 407 4.98 -12.20 21.75
C PRO A 407 3.86 -13.23 21.90
N SER A 408 4.12 -14.42 21.35
CA SER A 408 3.34 -15.62 21.57
C SER A 408 4.22 -16.72 22.18
N ASP A 409 3.72 -17.34 23.24
CA ASP A 409 4.35 -18.52 23.86
C ASP A 409 4.23 -19.77 22.97
N ASP A 410 3.37 -19.72 21.94
CA ASP A 410 3.17 -20.81 20.99
C ASP A 410 4.26 -20.85 19.89
N LEU A 411 5.15 -19.85 19.86
CA LEU A 411 6.22 -19.70 18.87
C LEU A 411 7.61 -19.73 19.52
N PHE A 412 8.61 -20.20 18.76
CA PHE A 412 10.00 -20.12 19.18
C PHE A 412 10.51 -18.67 19.22
N LYS A 413 11.69 -18.46 19.81
CA LYS A 413 12.32 -17.12 19.92
C LYS A 413 12.51 -16.43 18.57
N LEU A 414 12.85 -17.20 17.54
CA LEU A 414 12.96 -16.76 16.16
C LEU A 414 12.18 -17.74 15.29
N GLN A 415 11.04 -17.31 14.76
CA GLN A 415 10.18 -18.17 13.93
C GLN A 415 9.32 -17.35 12.97
N THR A 416 9.30 -17.73 11.69
CA THR A 416 8.39 -17.18 10.69
C THR A 416 7.00 -17.82 10.77
N VAL A 417 6.00 -17.02 10.40
CA VAL A 417 4.58 -17.38 10.48
C VAL A 417 3.88 -16.88 9.23
N LEU A 418 3.16 -17.78 8.56
CA LEU A 418 2.09 -17.41 7.65
C LEU A 418 0.75 -17.50 8.37
N THR A 419 -0.06 -16.46 8.28
CA THR A 419 -1.41 -16.48 8.87
C THR A 419 -2.42 -16.96 7.84
N HIS A 420 -3.10 -18.07 8.14
CA HIS A 420 -4.24 -18.54 7.38
C HIS A 420 -5.44 -17.61 7.60
N THR A 421 -6.11 -17.24 6.51
CA THR A 421 -7.35 -16.46 6.53
C THR A 421 -8.26 -16.88 5.38
N GLU A 422 -9.57 -16.76 5.61
CA GLU A 422 -10.60 -17.02 4.63
C GLU A 422 -10.89 -15.77 3.76
N ASP A 423 -11.51 -16.02 2.60
CA ASP A 423 -11.98 -14.96 1.70
C ASP A 423 -13.05 -14.10 2.37
N VAL A 424 -12.91 -12.77 2.29
CA VAL A 424 -13.87 -11.83 2.87
C VAL A 424 -15.24 -11.99 2.20
N PRO A 425 -16.35 -12.15 2.96
CA PRO A 425 -17.67 -12.45 2.41
C PRO A 425 -18.24 -11.35 1.49
N VAL A 426 -17.89 -10.08 1.75
CA VAL A 426 -18.42 -8.92 1.02
C VAL A 426 -17.25 -8.15 0.43
N LYS A 427 -17.21 -8.08 -0.90
CA LYS A 427 -16.29 -7.22 -1.65
C LYS A 427 -17.07 -6.04 -2.24
N PRO A 428 -16.58 -4.79 -2.11
CA PRO A 428 -17.21 -3.62 -2.73
C PRO A 428 -17.31 -3.78 -4.26
N SER A 429 -18.45 -3.41 -4.82
CA SER A 429 -18.71 -3.53 -6.27
C SER A 429 -18.20 -2.32 -7.06
N LYS A 430 -17.94 -2.52 -8.36
CA LYS A 430 -17.60 -1.45 -9.31
C LYS A 430 -18.58 -0.26 -9.26
N SER A 431 -19.89 -0.56 -9.23
CA SER A 431 -20.95 0.46 -9.21
C SER A 431 -20.92 1.29 -7.93
N ARG A 432 -20.56 0.68 -6.80
CA ARG A 432 -20.44 1.38 -5.50
C ARG A 432 -19.27 2.35 -5.49
N VAL A 433 -18.13 1.99 -6.06
CA VAL A 433 -16.99 2.91 -6.18
C VAL A 433 -17.34 4.12 -7.05
N GLN A 434 -17.97 3.93 -8.21
CA GLN A 434 -18.36 5.05 -9.08
C GLN A 434 -19.38 6.00 -8.44
N LYS A 435 -20.26 5.47 -7.57
CA LYS A 435 -21.28 6.24 -6.84
C LYS A 435 -20.80 6.76 -5.49
N MET A 436 -19.51 6.65 -5.16
CA MET A 436 -18.95 6.99 -3.85
C MET A 436 -19.32 8.40 -3.37
N ALA A 437 -19.18 9.42 -4.22
CA ALA A 437 -19.50 10.81 -3.90
C ALA A 437 -20.99 11.00 -3.61
N ALA A 438 -21.87 10.44 -4.45
CA ALA A 438 -23.31 10.53 -4.26
C ALA A 438 -23.78 9.80 -2.98
N ARG A 439 -23.13 8.68 -2.62
CA ARG A 439 -23.46 7.90 -1.41
C ARG A 439 -22.97 8.53 -0.11
N SER A 440 -22.12 9.56 -0.16
CA SER A 440 -21.46 10.11 1.03
C SER A 440 -21.51 11.64 1.11
N ALA A 441 -22.32 12.27 0.26
CA ALA A 441 -22.50 13.72 0.22
C ALA A 441 -22.90 14.28 1.60
N PRO A 442 -22.19 15.29 2.16
CA PRO A 442 -22.52 15.80 3.49
C PRO A 442 -23.95 16.36 3.61
N LEU A 443 -24.48 16.94 2.51
CA LEU A 443 -25.84 17.46 2.45
C LEU A 443 -26.91 16.38 2.21
N GLY A 444 -26.53 15.15 1.87
CA GLY A 444 -27.46 14.16 1.31
C GLY A 444 -27.75 14.43 -0.17
N PRO A 445 -28.90 13.94 -0.69
CA PRO A 445 -29.29 14.14 -2.09
C PRO A 445 -29.37 15.63 -2.49
N PRO A 446 -29.06 15.97 -3.76
CA PRO A 446 -29.15 17.35 -4.23
C PRO A 446 -30.59 17.87 -4.13
N ALA A 447 -30.77 19.03 -3.49
CA ALA A 447 -32.06 19.67 -3.26
C ALA A 447 -31.92 21.19 -3.22
N HIS A 448 -32.96 21.92 -3.60
CA HIS A 448 -32.94 23.40 -3.55
C HIS A 448 -32.98 23.96 -2.12
N ARG A 449 -33.53 23.18 -1.17
CA ARG A 449 -33.65 23.55 0.23
C ARG A 449 -33.36 22.36 1.12
N TYR A 450 -32.69 22.64 2.23
CA TYR A 450 -32.23 21.65 3.20
C TYR A 450 -32.87 21.92 4.56
N PRO A 451 -33.87 21.14 4.99
CA PRO A 451 -34.52 21.30 6.28
C PRO A 451 -33.56 21.01 7.43
N VAL A 452 -33.50 21.89 8.43
CA VAL A 452 -32.58 21.74 9.56
C VAL A 452 -32.86 20.49 10.40
N ARG A 453 -34.14 20.08 10.50
CA ARG A 453 -34.57 18.85 11.20
C ARG A 453 -34.06 17.55 10.59
N ASP A 454 -33.64 17.57 9.32
CA ASP A 454 -33.15 16.40 8.59
C ASP A 454 -31.70 16.05 8.98
N TYR A 455 -31.05 16.90 9.78
CA TYR A 455 -29.70 16.70 10.25
C TYR A 455 -29.65 16.59 11.78
N VAL A 456 -28.79 15.69 12.24
CA VAL A 456 -28.48 15.49 13.66
C VAL A 456 -26.99 15.63 13.85
N LEU A 457 -26.56 16.25 14.94
CA LEU A 457 -25.14 16.32 15.27
C LEU A 457 -24.75 15.11 16.14
N PRO A 458 -24.12 14.06 15.58
CA PRO A 458 -23.71 12.91 16.36
C PRO A 458 -22.58 13.30 17.32
N ARG A 459 -22.65 12.80 18.55
CA ARG A 459 -21.61 12.98 19.56
C ARG A 459 -21.28 11.63 20.18
N PRO A 460 -19.99 11.30 20.35
CA PRO A 460 -19.61 10.11 21.08
C PRO A 460 -20.02 10.24 22.55
N ASP A 461 -20.37 9.13 23.19
CA ASP A 461 -20.60 9.07 24.62
C ASP A 461 -19.26 9.08 25.37
N SER A 462 -18.82 10.27 25.79
CA SER A 462 -17.58 10.45 26.55
C SER A 462 -17.74 10.22 28.06
N THR A 463 -18.92 9.83 28.55
CA THR A 463 -19.19 9.78 30.00
C THR A 463 -18.96 8.42 30.63
N ASN A 464 -19.11 7.35 29.86
CA ASN A 464 -19.02 5.99 30.36
C ASN A 464 -18.03 5.21 29.48
N ILE A 465 -16.75 5.32 29.84
CA ILE A 465 -15.61 4.74 29.14
C ILE A 465 -15.38 3.31 29.64
N VAL A 466 -15.15 2.38 28.72
CA VAL A 466 -14.88 0.97 29.02
C VAL A 466 -13.41 0.78 29.40
N ASP A 467 -13.15 0.20 30.56
CA ASP A 467 -11.77 -0.06 31.06
C ASP A 467 -11.56 -1.53 31.47
N CYS A 468 -12.46 -2.44 31.11
CA CYS A 468 -12.39 -3.84 31.55
C CYS A 468 -11.75 -4.81 30.55
N VAL A 469 -11.35 -4.34 29.37
CA VAL A 469 -10.79 -5.16 28.28
C VAL A 469 -9.28 -5.17 28.35
N ARG A 470 -8.65 -6.34 28.39
CA ARG A 470 -7.19 -6.51 28.31
C ARG A 470 -6.81 -7.60 27.33
N VAL A 471 -5.78 -7.35 26.52
CA VAL A 471 -5.15 -8.42 25.71
C VAL A 471 -4.30 -9.29 26.63
N GLN A 472 -4.62 -10.59 26.71
CA GLN A 472 -3.91 -11.55 27.55
C GLN A 472 -2.79 -12.27 26.79
N LYS A 473 -3.08 -12.76 25.58
CA LYS A 473 -2.09 -13.43 24.73
C LYS A 473 -2.45 -13.42 23.26
N LEU A 474 -1.41 -13.47 22.42
CA LEU A 474 -1.49 -13.85 21.02
C LEU A 474 -1.31 -15.38 20.94
N ALA A 475 -2.27 -16.08 20.33
CA ALA A 475 -2.27 -17.53 20.24
C ALA A 475 -2.23 -18.01 18.79
N PHE A 476 -1.48 -19.07 18.54
CA PHE A 476 -1.36 -19.70 17.23
C PHE A 476 -1.70 -21.18 17.29
N ASN A 477 -2.54 -21.64 16.37
CA ASN A 477 -2.78 -23.07 16.15
C ASN A 477 -2.28 -23.44 14.75
N MET A 478 -1.43 -24.46 14.66
CA MET A 478 -0.89 -24.89 13.37
C MET A 478 -2.05 -25.33 12.45
N HIS A 479 -2.12 -24.72 11.27
CA HIS A 479 -3.15 -25.00 10.27
C HIS A 479 -2.70 -26.10 9.32
N SER A 480 -1.48 -25.95 8.77
CA SER A 480 -0.88 -26.92 7.86
C SER A 480 0.63 -26.98 8.02
N LEU A 481 1.20 -28.16 7.80
CA LEU A 481 2.64 -28.37 7.77
C LEU A 481 3.27 -27.70 6.53
N PRO A 482 4.52 -27.23 6.63
CA PRO A 482 5.24 -26.67 5.49
C PRO A 482 5.49 -27.76 4.43
N ILE A 483 5.49 -27.38 3.15
CA ILE A 483 5.69 -28.30 2.02
C ILE A 483 7.18 -28.64 1.88
N SER A 484 8.05 -27.64 2.01
CA SER A 484 9.51 -27.76 2.08
C SER A 484 10.02 -27.38 3.48
N ALA A 485 11.23 -27.83 3.84
CA ALA A 485 11.90 -27.39 5.06
C ALA A 485 12.13 -25.87 5.11
N ASP A 486 12.24 -25.23 3.95
CA ASP A 486 12.44 -23.78 3.80
C ASP A 486 11.13 -22.97 3.78
N ASP A 487 9.98 -23.66 3.86
CA ASP A 487 8.68 -23.00 3.82
C ASP A 487 8.24 -22.59 5.22
N PRO A 488 7.69 -21.37 5.38
CA PRO A 488 7.15 -20.95 6.66
C PRO A 488 5.88 -21.74 7.00
N THR A 489 5.72 -22.11 8.27
CA THR A 489 4.54 -22.83 8.75
C THR A 489 3.32 -21.92 8.74
N THR A 490 2.17 -22.47 8.36
CA THR A 490 0.90 -21.73 8.32
C THR A 490 0.08 -21.98 9.58
N TYR A 491 -0.46 -20.91 10.16
CA TYR A 491 -1.18 -20.92 11.43
C TYR A 491 -2.53 -20.19 11.37
N ASP A 492 -3.50 -20.69 12.13
CA ASP A 492 -4.70 -19.95 12.52
C ASP A 492 -4.39 -19.10 13.76
N ALA A 493 -4.54 -17.77 13.62
CA ALA A 493 -4.26 -16.82 14.70
C ALA A 493 -5.51 -16.49 15.52
N ALA A 494 -5.33 -16.27 16.82
CA ALA A 494 -6.36 -15.75 17.71
C ALA A 494 -5.76 -14.79 18.75
N ILE A 495 -6.53 -13.78 19.14
CA ILE A 495 -6.20 -12.93 20.28
C ILE A 495 -7.10 -13.32 21.45
N VAL A 496 -6.49 -13.57 22.59
CA VAL A 496 -7.21 -13.92 23.82
C VAL A 496 -7.32 -12.69 24.69
N PHE A 497 -8.56 -12.32 25.01
CA PHE A 497 -8.86 -11.15 25.85
C PHE A 497 -9.31 -11.58 27.23
N ALA A 498 -9.00 -10.79 28.25
CA ALA A 498 -9.66 -10.79 29.54
C ALA A 498 -10.67 -9.63 29.56
N ILE A 499 -11.96 -9.93 29.69
CA ILE A 499 -13.05 -8.94 29.65
C ILE A 499 -13.94 -9.17 30.87
N ALA A 500 -13.98 -8.21 31.79
CA ALA A 500 -14.81 -8.29 33.00
C ALA A 500 -14.69 -9.64 33.76
N ASN A 501 -13.46 -10.17 33.84
CA ASN A 501 -13.08 -11.48 34.42
C ASN A 501 -13.41 -12.74 33.61
N GLU A 502 -13.86 -12.61 32.36
CA GLU A 502 -13.99 -13.73 31.43
C GLU A 502 -12.83 -13.76 30.43
N ILE A 503 -12.36 -14.95 30.08
CA ILE A 503 -11.33 -15.16 29.06
C ILE A 503 -12.03 -15.46 27.74
N VAL A 504 -11.87 -14.58 26.76
CA VAL A 504 -12.57 -14.65 25.47
C VAL A 504 -11.56 -14.75 24.33
N PRO A 505 -11.41 -15.93 23.69
CA PRO A 505 -10.58 -16.08 22.51
C PRO A 505 -11.32 -15.62 21.24
N ILE A 506 -10.73 -14.69 20.48
CA ILE A 506 -11.26 -14.21 19.20
C ILE A 506 -10.33 -14.64 18.06
N ARG A 507 -10.83 -15.47 17.15
CA ARG A 507 -10.08 -15.95 15.98
C ARG A 507 -10.05 -14.89 14.88
N LEU A 508 -8.88 -14.66 14.29
CA LEU A 508 -8.68 -13.74 13.17
C LEU A 508 -8.96 -14.46 11.84
N ARG A 509 -10.24 -14.75 11.57
CA ARG A 509 -10.66 -15.63 10.47
C ARG A 509 -10.47 -15.02 9.08
N TYR A 510 -10.75 -13.74 8.94
CA TYR A 510 -10.77 -13.06 7.64
C TYR A 510 -9.73 -11.94 7.58
N ASN A 511 -9.05 -11.81 6.45
CA ASN A 511 -8.13 -10.70 6.20
C ASN A 511 -8.87 -9.45 5.76
N VAL A 512 -9.44 -8.73 6.73
CA VAL A 512 -10.18 -7.47 6.50
C VAL A 512 -9.23 -6.27 6.35
N SER A 513 -9.78 -5.12 5.95
CA SER A 513 -9.02 -3.86 5.87
C SER A 513 -9.54 -2.86 6.90
N PHE A 514 -8.61 -2.20 7.60
CA PHE A 514 -8.89 -1.05 8.46
C PHE A 514 -8.51 0.23 7.72
N ILE A 515 -9.50 1.07 7.43
CA ILE A 515 -9.35 2.24 6.58
C ILE A 515 -9.24 3.47 7.47
N TYR A 516 -8.11 4.17 7.44
CA TYR A 516 -7.90 5.36 8.26
C TYR A 516 -8.81 6.51 7.80
N ALA A 517 -9.56 7.08 8.74
CA ALA A 517 -10.41 8.24 8.51
C ALA A 517 -9.60 9.53 8.71
N PRO A 518 -9.49 10.37 7.66
CA PRO A 518 -8.66 11.56 7.72
C PRO A 518 -9.30 12.66 8.59
N PRO A 519 -8.48 13.49 9.27
CA PRO A 519 -8.95 14.52 10.19
C PRO A 519 -9.85 15.53 9.47
N CYS A 520 -10.96 15.89 10.11
CA CYS A 520 -11.90 16.89 9.59
C CYS A 520 -11.84 18.18 10.43
N ARG A 521 -12.27 19.31 9.85
CA ARG A 521 -12.26 20.59 10.56
C ARG A 521 -13.67 20.97 11.03
N GLY A 522 -13.91 20.83 12.33
CA GLY A 522 -15.16 21.20 12.99
C GLY A 522 -16.07 20.00 13.29
N GLN A 523 -17.31 20.29 13.66
CA GLN A 523 -18.34 19.31 13.98
C GLN A 523 -19.42 19.35 12.91
N HIS A 524 -19.64 18.24 12.21
CA HIS A 524 -20.55 18.18 11.06
C HIS A 524 -21.87 17.50 11.43
N PRO A 525 -23.02 18.13 11.13
CA PRO A 525 -24.30 17.46 11.17
C PRO A 525 -24.35 16.31 10.16
N LEU A 526 -25.03 15.23 10.53
CA LEU A 526 -25.24 14.05 9.70
C LEU A 526 -26.68 14.01 9.21
N PHE A 527 -26.87 13.83 7.90
CA PHE A 527 -28.18 13.62 7.29
C PHE A 527 -28.82 12.32 7.78
N TRP A 528 -30.12 12.35 8.10
CA TRP A 528 -30.82 11.26 8.79
C TRP A 528 -30.81 9.91 8.06
N ASP A 529 -30.69 9.91 6.73
CA ASP A 529 -30.67 8.69 5.91
C ASP A 529 -29.34 7.90 6.06
N TYR A 530 -28.30 8.54 6.62
CA TYR A 530 -27.10 7.85 7.08
C TYR A 530 -27.36 7.13 8.40
N ALA A 531 -28.08 6.02 8.31
CA ALA A 531 -28.44 5.19 9.45
C ALA A 531 -27.20 4.55 10.10
N TYR A 532 -27.02 4.77 11.40
CA TYR A 532 -25.97 4.12 12.17
C TYR A 532 -26.47 3.73 13.56
N ARG A 533 -25.80 2.76 14.17
CA ARG A 533 -26.03 2.35 15.56
C ARG A 533 -24.71 2.36 16.31
N THR A 534 -24.69 3.02 17.46
CA THR A 534 -23.52 3.04 18.34
C THR A 534 -23.61 1.92 19.37
N ILE A 535 -22.48 1.27 19.62
CA ILE A 535 -22.24 0.32 20.71
C ILE A 535 -20.86 0.59 21.34
N LYS A 536 -20.64 0.09 22.54
CA LYS A 536 -19.33 0.12 23.22
C LYS A 536 -18.54 -1.16 22.98
N ALA A 537 -17.24 -1.11 23.24
CA ALA A 537 -16.33 -2.23 23.00
C ALA A 537 -16.71 -3.51 23.79
N ASP A 538 -17.15 -3.40 25.04
CA ASP A 538 -17.58 -4.54 25.87
C ASP A 538 -18.92 -5.15 25.41
N GLU A 539 -19.78 -4.36 24.76
CA GLU A 539 -21.05 -4.83 24.20
C GLU A 539 -20.89 -5.70 22.93
N LEU A 540 -19.72 -5.67 22.28
CA LEU A 540 -19.46 -6.42 21.03
C LEU A 540 -19.75 -7.92 21.16
N LEU A 541 -19.45 -8.50 22.33
CA LEU A 541 -19.62 -9.92 22.59
C LEU A 541 -21.06 -10.30 22.95
N LEU A 542 -21.85 -9.35 23.46
CA LEU A 542 -23.25 -9.57 23.83
C LEU A 542 -24.17 -9.56 22.61
N ASP A 543 -23.83 -8.80 21.56
CA ASP A 543 -24.66 -8.60 20.35
C ASP A 543 -24.29 -9.50 19.15
N LEU A 544 -23.39 -10.49 19.34
CA LEU A 544 -22.92 -11.45 18.33
C LEU A 544 -24.04 -12.16 17.53
N ARG A 545 -25.22 -12.38 18.14
CA ARG A 545 -26.34 -13.08 17.48
C ARG A 545 -27.20 -12.16 16.61
N CYS A 546 -27.23 -10.86 16.89
CA CYS A 546 -28.11 -9.92 16.21
C CYS A 546 -27.59 -9.52 14.83
N TRP A 547 -26.27 -9.51 14.64
CA TRP A 547 -25.62 -9.07 13.38
C TRP A 547 -25.34 -10.22 12.41
N ASN A 548 -25.12 -11.44 12.93
CA ASN A 548 -24.98 -12.62 12.07
C ASN A 548 -26.23 -12.90 11.23
N GLY A 549 -27.43 -12.50 11.68
CA GLY A 549 -28.68 -12.67 10.91
C GLY A 549 -28.91 -11.57 9.86
N VAL A 550 -28.64 -10.30 10.19
CA VAL A 550 -28.96 -9.14 9.33
C VAL A 550 -28.13 -9.10 8.05
N PHE A 551 -26.87 -9.53 8.11
CA PHE A 551 -25.95 -9.45 6.95
C PHE A 551 -25.85 -10.75 6.16
N VAL A 552 -26.37 -11.86 6.67
CA VAL A 552 -26.51 -13.11 5.89
C VAL A 552 -27.59 -12.96 4.81
N ASP A 553 -28.64 -12.16 5.06
CA ASP A 553 -29.66 -11.80 4.05
C ASP A 553 -29.20 -10.69 3.09
N ALA A 554 -28.17 -9.92 3.45
CA ALA A 554 -27.55 -8.91 2.57
C ALA A 554 -26.64 -9.52 1.49
N LYS A 555 -26.49 -10.86 1.45
CA LYS A 555 -25.76 -11.60 0.41
C LYS A 555 -26.33 -11.37 -1.01
N THR A 556 -27.52 -10.81 -1.14
CA THR A 556 -28.06 -10.28 -2.39
C THR A 556 -28.31 -8.77 -2.26
N PRO A 557 -27.35 -7.91 -2.62
CA PRO A 557 -27.63 -6.48 -2.73
C PRO A 557 -28.53 -6.28 -3.94
N SER A 558 -29.81 -5.99 -3.71
CA SER A 558 -30.71 -5.51 -4.76
C SER A 558 -30.13 -4.22 -5.35
N GLU A 559 -29.82 -4.23 -6.65
CA GLU A 559 -29.15 -3.14 -7.37
C GLU A 559 -30.00 -1.86 -7.51
N ASN A 560 -31.24 -1.88 -7.02
CA ASN A 560 -32.28 -0.88 -7.31
C ASN A 560 -32.74 -0.03 -6.12
N SER A 561 -32.05 -0.01 -4.97
CA SER A 561 -32.38 0.97 -3.91
C SER A 561 -31.82 2.35 -4.25
N SER A 562 -32.44 3.01 -5.24
CA SER A 562 -32.42 4.47 -5.32
C SER A 562 -33.07 5.04 -4.05
N CYS A 563 -32.50 6.12 -3.53
CA CYS A 563 -32.99 6.94 -2.41
C CYS A 563 -34.32 7.66 -2.68
N ALA A 564 -35.24 7.01 -3.40
CA ALA A 564 -36.58 7.49 -3.68
C ALA A 564 -37.55 6.30 -3.63
N SER A 565 -38.12 6.02 -2.46
CA SER A 565 -39.49 5.50 -2.39
C SER A 565 -40.13 5.87 -1.06
N SER A 566 -41.13 6.73 -1.17
CA SER A 566 -42.17 6.92 -0.18
C SER A 566 -43.05 5.67 -0.06
N SER A 567 -43.56 5.47 1.16
CA SER A 567 -44.80 4.77 1.54
C SER A 567 -44.70 3.37 2.19
N THR A 568 -45.10 3.37 3.48
CA THR A 568 -45.93 2.39 4.21
C THR A 568 -45.60 0.89 4.17
N GLY A 569 -45.31 0.34 5.37
CA GLY A 569 -45.86 -0.97 5.78
C GLY A 569 -44.93 -1.94 6.51
N SER A 570 -45.28 -2.20 7.78
CA SER A 570 -44.97 -3.39 8.60
C SER A 570 -43.59 -3.50 9.28
N SER A 571 -43.53 -2.93 10.49
CA SER A 571 -42.47 -3.15 11.49
C SER A 571 -42.63 -4.52 12.15
N GLY A 572 -41.71 -5.46 11.87
CA GLY A 572 -41.45 -6.59 12.77
C GLY A 572 -40.62 -6.08 13.96
N ALA A 573 -41.26 -5.85 15.10
CA ALA A 573 -40.59 -5.46 16.34
C ALA A 573 -40.29 -6.71 17.18
N ASP A 574 -39.03 -6.92 17.54
CA ASP A 574 -38.68 -7.87 18.60
C ASP A 574 -39.12 -7.34 19.97
N ALA A 575 -39.34 -8.27 20.91
CA ALA A 575 -39.94 -8.08 22.23
C ALA A 575 -39.20 -7.13 23.21
N LYS A 576 -38.23 -6.34 22.73
CA LYS A 576 -37.53 -5.28 23.48
C LYS A 576 -37.58 -3.89 22.82
N GLY A 577 -38.38 -3.69 21.77
CA GLY A 577 -38.61 -2.35 21.20
C GLY A 577 -37.40 -1.68 20.52
N LYS A 578 -36.27 -2.39 20.35
CA LYS A 578 -35.17 -1.94 19.49
C LYS A 578 -35.53 -2.23 18.03
N LYS A 579 -35.65 -1.17 17.21
CA LYS A 579 -35.82 -1.27 15.76
C LYS A 579 -34.61 -2.01 15.18
N MET A 580 -34.84 -3.13 14.49
CA MET A 580 -33.76 -3.89 13.84
C MET A 580 -33.02 -2.99 12.83
N PRO A 581 -31.68 -3.01 12.81
CA PRO A 581 -30.90 -2.27 11.84
C PRO A 581 -31.24 -2.71 10.41
N GLY A 582 -31.46 -1.76 9.50
CA GLY A 582 -31.61 -2.05 8.07
C GLY A 582 -30.31 -2.56 7.45
N PRO A 583 -30.36 -3.20 6.27
CA PRO A 583 -29.21 -3.83 5.62
C PRO A 583 -28.06 -2.87 5.25
N GLU A 584 -28.33 -1.55 5.20
CA GLU A 584 -27.32 -0.51 4.94
C GLU A 584 -26.91 0.29 6.19
N SER A 585 -27.32 -0.11 7.40
CA SER A 585 -26.91 0.62 8.61
C SER A 585 -25.45 0.33 8.98
N ILE A 586 -24.77 1.36 9.52
CA ILE A 586 -23.37 1.28 9.96
C ILE A 586 -23.30 0.99 11.46
N LEU A 587 -22.47 0.02 11.87
CA LEU A 587 -22.09 -0.17 13.26
C LEU A 587 -21.00 0.83 13.64
N VAL A 588 -21.24 1.65 14.65
CA VAL A 588 -20.23 2.51 15.25
C VAL A 588 -19.81 1.90 16.58
N VAL A 589 -18.55 1.48 16.68
CA VAL A 589 -17.97 0.92 17.90
C VAL A 589 -17.18 2.02 18.59
N GLU A 590 -17.61 2.41 19.78
CA GLU A 590 -16.87 3.30 20.66
C GLU A 590 -15.80 2.50 21.42
N ALA A 591 -14.55 2.67 20.99
CA ALA A 591 -13.37 2.02 21.52
C ALA A 591 -12.46 3.02 22.27
N TYR A 592 -13.06 3.98 22.97
CA TYR A 592 -12.35 4.96 23.81
C TYR A 592 -11.80 4.33 25.10
N GLY A 593 -10.90 5.02 25.79
CA GLY A 593 -10.29 4.53 27.03
C GLY A 593 -9.02 3.74 26.77
N VAL A 594 -9.01 2.46 27.13
CA VAL A 594 -7.84 1.60 26.93
C VAL A 594 -7.66 1.22 25.46
N GLU A 595 -6.44 1.24 24.97
CA GLU A 595 -6.09 0.90 23.58
C GLU A 595 -6.54 -0.52 23.18
N ASP A 596 -6.59 -1.44 24.16
CA ASP A 596 -7.10 -2.80 23.97
C ASP A 596 -8.57 -2.87 23.52
N ASN A 597 -9.36 -1.80 23.75
CA ASN A 597 -10.72 -1.70 23.21
C ASN A 597 -10.72 -1.65 21.68
N GLU A 598 -9.75 -0.94 21.09
CA GLU A 598 -9.62 -0.86 19.64
C GLU A 598 -9.09 -2.19 19.08
N VAL A 599 -8.14 -2.82 19.77
CA VAL A 599 -7.65 -4.17 19.42
C VAL A 599 -8.81 -5.18 19.43
N LEU A 600 -9.68 -5.13 20.43
CA LEU A 600 -10.90 -5.96 20.51
C LEU A 600 -11.84 -5.69 19.33
N ALA A 601 -12.10 -4.42 19.00
CA ALA A 601 -12.95 -4.04 17.89
C ALA A 601 -12.40 -4.53 16.55
N ARG A 602 -11.09 -4.34 16.30
CA ARG A 602 -10.39 -4.82 15.11
C ARG A 602 -10.38 -6.36 15.04
N ALA A 603 -10.12 -7.05 16.14
CA ALA A 603 -10.16 -8.51 16.22
C ALA A 603 -11.55 -9.06 15.90
N TRP A 604 -12.59 -8.44 16.46
CA TRP A 604 -13.98 -8.81 16.20
C TRP A 604 -14.36 -8.59 14.73
N ALA A 605 -13.95 -7.47 14.14
CA ALA A 605 -14.15 -7.17 12.72
C ALA A 605 -13.51 -8.25 11.81
N SER A 606 -12.29 -8.70 12.14
CA SER A 606 -11.64 -9.81 11.46
C SER A 606 -12.36 -11.15 11.67
N HIS A 607 -12.91 -11.39 12.85
CA HIS A 607 -13.64 -12.62 13.15
C HIS A 607 -14.91 -12.80 12.30
N ILE A 608 -15.64 -11.69 12.10
CA ILE A 608 -16.90 -11.67 11.33
C ILE A 608 -16.68 -11.45 9.83
N GLY A 609 -15.53 -10.90 9.43
CA GLY A 609 -15.19 -10.61 8.04
C GLY A 609 -15.63 -9.23 7.57
N PHE A 610 -15.68 -8.23 8.47
CA PHE A 610 -16.02 -6.86 8.11
C PHE A 610 -14.78 -5.97 8.06
N SER A 611 -14.56 -5.31 6.92
CA SER A 611 -13.67 -4.15 6.87
C SER A 611 -14.29 -2.99 7.63
N ALA A 612 -13.47 -2.12 8.20
CA ALA A 612 -13.94 -1.03 9.05
C ALA A 612 -13.19 0.27 8.78
N VAL A 613 -13.89 1.40 8.93
CA VAL A 613 -13.26 2.72 9.01
C VAL A 613 -12.76 2.93 10.43
N VAL A 614 -11.50 3.33 10.61
CA VAL A 614 -10.91 3.64 11.91
C VAL A 614 -10.71 5.15 12.01
N ALA A 615 -11.30 5.76 13.03
CA ALA A 615 -11.28 7.20 13.23
C ALA A 615 -10.79 7.56 14.64
N THR A 616 -9.86 8.51 14.70
CA THR A 616 -9.34 9.06 15.94
C THR A 616 -10.30 10.12 16.51
N GLY A 617 -10.68 9.95 17.77
CA GLY A 617 -11.48 10.92 18.52
C GLY A 617 -10.80 12.28 18.60
N GLY A 618 -11.56 13.35 18.38
CA GLY A 618 -11.03 14.72 18.36
C GLY A 618 -10.48 15.17 17.01
N GLU A 619 -10.00 14.25 16.16
CA GLU A 619 -9.55 14.53 14.80
C GLU A 619 -10.66 14.37 13.76
N THR A 620 -11.35 13.24 13.80
CA THR A 620 -12.42 12.91 12.85
C THR A 620 -13.75 12.85 13.58
N CYS A 621 -14.73 13.64 13.15
CA CYS A 621 -16.07 13.62 13.74
C CYS A 621 -16.84 12.35 13.31
N VAL A 622 -17.76 11.91 14.17
CA VAL A 622 -18.59 10.71 13.92
C VAL A 622 -19.33 10.79 12.58
N ALA A 623 -19.82 11.97 12.21
CA ALA A 623 -20.51 12.17 10.93
C ALA A 623 -19.59 11.91 9.72
N CYS A 624 -18.35 12.40 9.74
CA CYS A 624 -17.38 12.15 8.66
C CYS A 624 -16.98 10.67 8.61
N ALA A 625 -16.78 10.02 9.76
CA ALA A 625 -16.45 8.60 9.83
C ALA A 625 -17.59 7.71 9.28
N VAL A 626 -18.85 7.99 9.66
CA VAL A 626 -20.03 7.28 9.13
C VAL A 626 -20.17 7.51 7.62
N ARG A 627 -20.06 8.75 7.14
CA ARG A 627 -20.11 9.03 5.68
C ARG A 627 -18.99 8.32 4.91
N MET A 628 -17.81 8.21 5.50
CA MET A 628 -16.70 7.45 4.91
C MET A 628 -17.02 5.96 4.83
N ALA A 629 -17.68 5.38 5.84
CA ALA A 629 -18.11 3.98 5.80
C ALA A 629 -19.12 3.74 4.64
N TYR A 630 -20.07 4.66 4.45
CA TYR A 630 -20.96 4.65 3.29
C TYR A 630 -20.22 4.79 1.95
N ALA A 631 -19.21 5.68 1.90
CA ALA A 631 -18.36 5.89 0.72
C ALA A 631 -17.59 4.62 0.35
N ALA A 632 -16.90 4.02 1.32
CA ALA A 632 -16.12 2.81 1.18
C ALA A 632 -16.98 1.54 1.04
N SER A 633 -18.29 1.65 1.29
CA SER A 633 -19.22 0.51 1.30
C SER A 633 -18.84 -0.56 2.33
N VAL A 634 -18.40 -0.11 3.51
CA VAL A 634 -18.12 -0.94 4.67
C VAL A 634 -19.20 -0.75 5.74
N HIS A 635 -19.38 -1.73 6.61
CA HIS A 635 -20.50 -1.79 7.56
C HIS A 635 -20.11 -1.41 9.01
N MET A 636 -18.85 -1.05 9.23
CA MET A 636 -18.32 -0.75 10.56
C MET A 636 -17.46 0.51 10.57
N VAL A 637 -17.59 1.27 11.65
CA VAL A 637 -16.71 2.35 12.08
C VAL A 637 -16.20 2.01 13.48
N ILE A 638 -14.90 2.16 13.70
CA ILE A 638 -14.26 2.05 15.02
C ILE A 638 -13.78 3.45 15.40
N LEU A 639 -14.25 3.95 16.54
CA LEU A 639 -13.88 5.24 17.11
C LEU A 639 -12.89 5.00 18.25
N GLY A 640 -11.60 5.23 18.01
CA GLY A 640 -10.53 5.08 19.01
C GLY A 640 -10.01 6.43 19.50
N GLU A 641 -9.13 6.43 20.50
CA GLU A 641 -8.39 7.64 20.92
C GLU A 641 -7.18 7.95 20.03
N GLY A 642 -6.77 7.00 19.17
CA GLY A 642 -5.50 7.03 18.44
C GLY A 642 -4.34 6.60 19.33
N CYS A 643 -3.27 6.04 18.75
CA CYS A 643 -2.03 5.81 19.49
C CYS A 643 -1.44 7.17 19.86
N ARG A 644 -1.30 7.45 21.15
CA ARG A 644 -0.61 8.65 21.61
C ARG A 644 0.88 8.48 21.33
N GLU A 645 1.42 9.28 20.42
CA GLU A 645 2.87 9.47 20.34
C GLU A 645 3.32 10.22 21.61
N GLY A 646 3.97 9.53 22.53
CA GLY A 646 4.75 10.15 23.60
C GLY A 646 4.28 9.96 25.04
N ASP A 647 4.01 8.72 25.47
CA ASP A 647 4.13 8.33 26.90
C ASP A 647 4.98 7.06 27.08
#